data_AF-A0AAV8PUS0-F1
#
_entry.id   AF-A0AAV8PUS0-F1
#
_cell.length_a   1.000
_cell.length_b   1.000
_cell.length_c   1.000
_cell.angle_alpha   90.00
_cell.angle_beta   90.00
_cell.angle_gamma   90.00
#
_symmetry.space_group_name_H-M   'P 1'
#
loop_
_entity.id
_entity.type
_entity.pdbx_description
1 polymer ?
#
loop_
_entity_poly.entity_id
_entity_poly.type
_entity_poly.pdbx_seq_one_letter_code
_entity_poly.pdbx_strand_id
1 'polypeptide(L)'
;MAAVARSLAGVEVPILGSDKVEWIQVTVPSSSFSSAAASASQPSPLANGGAAFAPRDAAGCHVIVGVDTKSYLIWRLHKDSPNILEVVEVIASKEFPQTGLHLVFQDALCPSAFLCKNVINSGSGNAYLLYVLTVSGVAYLLNLRSPFSYISCSSFPQSEYMEFNVAPPTQITAVTAAAGCLVTGRQDGVVSCFQLGILDPSSPGFATELRDDVGIGRLWNLMSRQKAVGAVQDMVISDVCKRKCLFVIHADGLLRVWDLVSHNKVVSYNTSSHELEGTKPSKLWVSEANYDANLISLAILHDGVPLSDIEMVAVYHFGLSAGDKILLSPQPSSQSIHLDEGKLIDLKFESDKLWILKGDGSMLYDLSQTDFKMEHTVAYGLQEDFVADQLFQSSEHALDDLMWTDHSIFSSVKDQAAYLVSSLYLRRLLQPGVYQTTALRATLLEHKKYISDYEFQSLTMDGLKKEIFAIIEGEGAATNSSTVYYWRSFCTHFLRHWCQNSTPYGFFVDSSQNVVGLIRKNSVSLFRSLEGIEQLIYGFSDEFNYMKSSGMSLQDNGIDPEVLFEVLRCMSHISHQLGPAASALYYESLINPIISSEDIMSQLLKILEAGYCPSVTSLIQQIGVDAAWEKKQTAHRSQRKFAVDILVSLNSLCSKATNWPLHKLQG
;
A
#
# COMPACT_ATOMS: atom_id res chain seq x y z
N MET A 1 4.55 19.46 -14.02
CA MET A 1 3.55 20.29 -13.32
C MET A 1 3.88 20.21 -11.84
N ALA A 2 3.96 21.33 -11.12
CA ALA A 2 4.26 21.29 -9.69
C ALA A 2 3.07 20.66 -8.96
N ALA A 3 3.30 19.56 -8.25
CA ALA A 3 2.34 19.02 -7.31
C ALA A 3 1.98 20.16 -6.34
N VAL A 4 0.70 20.50 -6.28
CA VAL A 4 0.18 21.31 -5.17
C VAL A 4 0.43 20.46 -3.94
N ALA A 5 1.25 20.94 -3.00
CA ALA A 5 1.55 20.24 -1.75
C ALA A 5 0.23 19.74 -1.14
N ARG A 6 0.02 18.42 -1.19
CA ARG A 6 -1.19 17.78 -0.68
C ARG A 6 -1.08 17.78 0.83
N SER A 7 -2.09 18.32 1.49
CA SER A 7 -2.21 18.19 2.93
C SER A 7 -2.38 16.72 3.31
N LEU A 8 -1.65 16.29 4.34
CA LEU A 8 -1.69 14.94 4.87
C LEU A 8 -2.53 14.89 6.16
N ALA A 9 -3.33 13.83 6.34
CA ALA A 9 -3.95 13.49 7.63
C ALA A 9 -3.02 12.69 8.53
N GLY A 10 -2.11 11.95 7.92
CA GLY A 10 -1.25 11.00 8.62
C GLY A 10 -0.12 10.50 7.74
N VAL A 11 0.74 9.69 8.34
CA VAL A 11 1.94 9.14 7.70
C VAL A 11 2.07 7.66 8.02
N GLU A 12 2.66 6.96 7.06
CA GLU A 12 3.06 5.56 7.20
C GLU A 12 4.24 5.42 8.18
N VAL A 13 4.15 4.45 9.07
CA VAL A 13 5.18 4.07 10.04
C VAL A 13 5.57 2.61 9.83
N PRO A 14 6.84 2.30 9.50
CA PRO A 14 7.27 0.92 9.32
C PRO A 14 7.27 0.18 10.66
N ILE A 15 6.82 -1.07 10.65
CA ILE A 15 7.03 -1.93 11.81
C ILE A 15 8.46 -2.48 11.76
N LEU A 16 9.26 -2.17 12.78
CA LEU A 16 10.66 -2.59 12.88
C LEU A 16 10.77 -4.13 12.81
N GLY A 17 11.66 -4.61 11.94
CA GLY A 17 11.92 -6.04 11.75
C GLY A 17 10.95 -6.77 10.81
N SER A 18 9.90 -6.09 10.32
CA SER A 18 8.93 -6.71 9.41
C SER A 18 9.50 -7.13 8.06
N ASP A 19 10.65 -6.57 7.67
CA ASP A 19 11.41 -6.91 6.46
C ASP A 19 12.42 -8.05 6.66
N LYS A 20 12.53 -8.59 7.88
CA LYS A 20 13.53 -9.61 8.28
C LYS A 20 12.90 -10.91 8.80
N VAL A 21 11.65 -11.18 8.43
CA VAL A 21 10.95 -12.39 8.83
C VAL A 21 11.68 -13.63 8.32
N GLU A 22 11.99 -14.56 9.23
CA GLU A 22 12.51 -15.87 8.89
C GLU A 22 11.36 -16.82 8.54
N TRP A 23 11.44 -17.45 7.37
CA TRP A 23 10.34 -18.25 6.87
C TRP A 23 10.48 -19.73 7.20
N ILE A 24 9.48 -20.27 7.89
CA ILE A 24 9.30 -21.70 8.08
C ILE A 24 8.66 -22.25 6.82
N GLN A 25 9.44 -22.92 5.99
CA GLN A 25 8.96 -23.48 4.74
C GLN A 25 8.31 -24.85 4.98
N VAL A 26 7.07 -25.02 4.53
CA VAL A 26 6.32 -26.27 4.67
C VAL A 26 5.67 -26.61 3.33
N THR A 27 5.94 -27.80 2.81
CA THR A 27 5.38 -28.27 1.54
C THR A 27 4.02 -28.90 1.78
N VAL A 28 2.98 -28.39 1.10
CA VAL A 28 1.63 -28.96 1.14
C VAL A 28 1.56 -30.13 0.15
N PRO A 29 1.31 -31.37 0.61
CA PRO A 29 1.22 -32.51 -0.30
C PRO A 29 -0.03 -32.42 -1.18
N SER A 30 0.01 -33.05 -2.37
CA SER A 30 -1.15 -33.21 -3.26
C SER A 30 -1.31 -34.67 -3.66
N SER A 31 -2.54 -35.17 -3.60
CA SER A 31 -2.93 -36.52 -4.02
C SER A 31 -2.95 -36.71 -5.54
N SER A 32 -3.01 -35.61 -6.31
CA SER A 32 -3.06 -35.57 -7.77
C SER A 32 -1.85 -36.21 -8.46
N PHE A 33 -0.72 -36.33 -7.77
CA PHE A 33 0.55 -36.81 -8.32
C PHE A 33 0.72 -38.34 -8.27
N SER A 34 0.01 -39.04 -7.37
CA SER A 34 0.14 -40.50 -7.26
C SER A 34 -0.43 -41.26 -8.46
N SER A 35 -1.32 -40.65 -9.25
CA SER A 35 -1.86 -41.25 -10.49
C SER A 35 -1.06 -40.93 -11.75
N ALA A 36 -0.30 -39.82 -11.79
CA ALA A 36 0.41 -39.37 -12.98
C ALA A 36 1.72 -40.15 -13.22
N ALA A 37 2.40 -40.62 -12.17
CA ALA A 37 3.62 -41.42 -12.30
C ALA A 37 3.38 -42.82 -12.92
N ALA A 38 2.13 -43.30 -12.97
CA ALA A 38 1.77 -44.59 -13.56
C ALA A 38 1.31 -44.51 -15.03
N SER A 39 1.14 -43.32 -15.59
CA SER A 39 0.68 -43.16 -16.98
C SER A 39 1.45 -42.04 -17.69
N ALA A 40 2.68 -42.34 -18.07
CA ALA A 40 3.44 -41.52 -19.01
C ALA A 40 2.82 -41.62 -20.41
N SER A 41 1.90 -40.72 -20.74
CA SER A 41 1.61 -40.29 -22.10
C SER A 41 1.53 -38.76 -22.14
N GLN A 42 2.03 -38.21 -23.26
CA GLN A 42 2.43 -36.81 -23.45
C GLN A 42 1.39 -35.73 -23.05
N PRO A 43 1.84 -34.50 -22.74
CA PRO A 43 0.95 -33.38 -22.41
C PRO A 43 0.11 -33.01 -23.64
N SER A 44 -1.19 -33.23 -23.54
CA SER A 44 -2.16 -32.68 -24.48
C SER A 44 -2.46 -31.25 -24.05
N PRO A 45 -2.24 -30.22 -24.90
CA PRO A 45 -2.77 -28.90 -24.64
C PRO A 45 -4.28 -28.92 -24.91
N LEU A 46 -5.07 -28.34 -24.01
CA LEU A 46 -6.55 -28.29 -23.98
C LEU A 46 -7.28 -29.56 -23.47
N ALA A 47 -7.47 -29.61 -22.15
CA ALA A 47 -8.73 -30.03 -21.56
C ALA A 47 -9.20 -28.89 -20.63
N ASN A 48 -10.21 -28.14 -21.11
CA ASN A 48 -10.77 -26.96 -20.49
C ASN A 48 -11.43 -27.31 -19.13
N GLY A 49 -10.99 -26.66 -18.05
CA GLY A 49 -11.56 -26.85 -16.69
C GLY A 49 -10.80 -26.17 -15.54
N GLY A 50 -9.60 -25.62 -15.77
CA GLY A 50 -8.82 -24.88 -14.76
C GLY A 50 -9.39 -23.50 -14.42
N ALA A 51 -8.70 -22.72 -13.61
CA ALA A 51 -9.06 -21.35 -13.28
C ALA A 51 -8.43 -20.32 -14.25
N ALA A 52 -9.08 -19.18 -14.44
CA ALA A 52 -8.70 -18.10 -15.36
C ALA A 52 -7.80 -17.04 -14.73
N PHE A 53 -6.96 -17.42 -13.78
CA PHE A 53 -6.13 -16.46 -13.05
C PHE A 53 -4.73 -16.39 -13.66
N ALA A 54 -4.37 -15.21 -14.17
CA ALA A 54 -2.97 -14.89 -14.35
C ALA A 54 -2.33 -14.67 -12.96
N PRO A 55 -1.12 -15.19 -12.71
CA PRO A 55 -0.35 -14.85 -11.52
C PRO A 55 -0.27 -13.33 -11.33
N ARG A 56 -0.67 -12.86 -10.16
CA ARG A 56 -0.57 -11.45 -9.75
C ARG A 56 -0.27 -11.36 -8.28
N ASP A 57 0.33 -10.26 -7.87
CA ASP A 57 0.52 -9.95 -6.47
C ASP A 57 -0.84 -9.77 -5.79
N ALA A 58 -1.00 -10.35 -4.60
CA ALA A 58 -2.21 -10.25 -3.82
C ALA A 58 -1.88 -10.36 -2.34
N ALA A 59 -2.60 -9.61 -1.51
CA ALA A 59 -2.46 -9.66 -0.06
C ALA A 59 -3.79 -9.40 0.63
N GLY A 60 -3.86 -9.79 1.88
CA GLY A 60 -5.01 -9.50 2.74
C GLY A 60 -4.66 -9.66 4.20
N CYS A 61 -5.56 -9.19 5.05
CA CYS A 61 -5.47 -9.34 6.49
C CYS A 61 -6.82 -9.80 7.04
N HIS A 62 -6.80 -10.79 7.92
CA HIS A 62 -7.96 -11.21 8.68
C HIS A 62 -7.75 -10.91 10.16
N VAL A 63 -8.64 -10.10 10.72
CA VAL A 63 -8.63 -9.75 12.15
C VAL A 63 -9.37 -10.83 12.93
N ILE A 64 -8.64 -11.55 13.79
CA ILE A 64 -9.19 -12.57 14.67
C ILE A 64 -9.31 -12.01 16.08
N VAL A 65 -10.54 -11.89 16.55
CA VAL A 65 -10.84 -11.40 17.91
C VAL A 65 -10.80 -12.57 18.90
N GLY A 66 -9.81 -12.53 19.80
CA GLY A 66 -9.74 -13.37 21.00
C GLY A 66 -10.47 -12.73 22.18
N VAL A 67 -10.46 -13.41 23.34
CA VAL A 67 -11.08 -12.89 24.57
C VAL A 67 -10.33 -11.65 25.08
N ASP A 68 -8.98 -11.70 25.08
CA ASP A 68 -8.12 -10.65 25.62
C ASP A 68 -7.10 -10.09 24.61
N THR A 69 -7.02 -10.66 23.41
CA THR A 69 -6.03 -10.28 22.39
C THR A 69 -6.62 -10.31 20.99
N LYS A 70 -6.19 -9.37 20.14
CA LYS A 70 -6.44 -9.41 18.70
C LYS A 70 -5.22 -9.92 17.95
N SER A 71 -5.44 -10.86 17.05
CA SER A 71 -4.44 -11.35 16.11
C SER A 71 -4.79 -10.88 14.70
N TYR A 72 -3.82 -10.30 14.00
CA TYR A 72 -3.90 -9.91 12.60
C TYR A 72 -3.17 -10.97 11.78
N LEU A 73 -3.93 -11.75 11.00
CA LEU A 73 -3.38 -12.76 10.11
C LEU A 73 -3.19 -12.16 8.72
N ILE A 74 -1.95 -11.79 8.42
CA ILE A 74 -1.55 -11.18 7.16
C ILE A 74 -1.09 -12.29 6.22
N TRP A 75 -1.57 -12.26 4.99
CA TRP A 75 -1.16 -13.20 3.95
C TRP A 75 -0.72 -12.48 2.67
N ARG A 76 0.23 -13.08 1.94
CA ARG A 76 0.76 -12.55 0.68
C ARG A 76 0.98 -13.66 -0.35
N LEU A 77 0.71 -13.31 -1.61
CA LEU A 77 1.01 -14.09 -2.80
C LEU A 77 1.84 -13.22 -3.73
N HIS A 78 2.94 -13.78 -4.25
CA HIS A 78 3.83 -13.10 -5.17
C HIS A 78 3.60 -13.61 -6.58
N LYS A 79 3.59 -12.68 -7.55
CA LYS A 79 3.53 -13.04 -8.97
C LYS A 79 4.69 -13.94 -9.41
N ASP A 80 5.89 -13.72 -8.86
CA ASP A 80 7.12 -14.43 -9.24
C ASP A 80 7.22 -15.84 -8.63
N SER A 81 6.46 -16.13 -7.57
CA SER A 81 6.39 -17.42 -6.89
C SER A 81 4.93 -17.80 -6.59
N PRO A 82 4.11 -18.04 -7.62
CA PRO A 82 2.66 -18.12 -7.49
C PRO A 82 2.15 -19.35 -6.73
N ASN A 83 3.02 -20.31 -6.42
CA ASN A 83 2.71 -21.50 -5.64
C ASN A 83 3.10 -21.37 -4.15
N ILE A 84 3.61 -20.21 -3.71
CA ILE A 84 3.99 -19.96 -2.33
C ILE A 84 3.02 -18.96 -1.72
N LEU A 85 2.39 -19.35 -0.62
CA LEU A 85 1.60 -18.46 0.24
C LEU A 85 2.40 -18.13 1.49
N GLU A 86 2.61 -16.84 1.73
CA GLU A 86 3.18 -16.33 2.97
C GLU A 86 2.09 -16.03 3.98
N VAL A 87 2.29 -16.40 5.25
CA VAL A 87 1.38 -16.06 6.34
C VAL A 87 2.18 -15.59 7.56
N VAL A 88 1.77 -14.45 8.13
CA VAL A 88 2.36 -13.86 9.34
C VAL A 88 1.25 -13.55 10.35
N GLU A 89 1.45 -13.95 11.60
CA GLU A 89 0.54 -13.63 12.71
C GLU A 89 1.11 -12.47 13.53
N VAL A 90 0.44 -11.31 13.48
CA VAL A 90 0.80 -10.14 14.29
C VAL A 90 -0.18 -10.03 15.45
N ILE A 91 0.32 -10.01 16.69
CA ILE A 91 -0.51 -9.84 17.89
C ILE A 91 -0.26 -8.45 18.44
N ALA A 92 -1.30 -7.62 18.56
CA ALA A 92 -1.16 -6.20 18.92
C ALA A 92 -0.40 -5.95 20.24
N SER A 93 -0.51 -6.88 21.20
CA SER A 93 0.12 -6.79 22.51
C SER A 93 1.54 -7.38 22.56
N LYS A 94 2.14 -7.75 21.43
CA LYS A 94 3.46 -8.41 21.35
C LYS A 94 4.34 -7.72 20.30
N GLU A 95 5.64 -7.97 20.40
CA GLU A 95 6.59 -7.60 19.35
C GLU A 95 6.24 -8.27 18.02
N PHE A 96 6.66 -7.65 16.91
CA PHE A 96 6.47 -8.22 15.58
C PHE A 96 7.15 -9.60 15.50
N PRO A 97 6.49 -10.61 14.92
CA PRO A 97 7.03 -11.96 14.89
C PRO A 97 8.34 -12.02 14.09
N GLN A 98 9.33 -12.72 14.64
CA GLN A 98 10.59 -13.00 13.93
C GLN A 98 10.42 -14.08 12.86
N THR A 99 9.39 -14.92 12.98
CA THR A 99 9.14 -16.04 12.06
C THR A 99 7.77 -15.93 11.39
N GLY A 100 7.70 -16.40 10.15
CA GLY A 100 6.49 -16.52 9.35
C GLY A 100 6.38 -17.89 8.70
N LEU A 101 5.25 -18.17 8.05
CA LEU A 101 4.98 -19.45 7.40
C LEU A 101 5.03 -19.29 5.87
N HIS A 102 5.82 -20.14 5.20
CA HIS A 102 5.80 -20.35 3.75
C HIS A 102 5.12 -21.67 3.43
N LEU A 103 3.89 -21.61 2.94
CA LEU A 103 3.17 -22.78 2.46
C LEU A 103 3.45 -22.96 0.96
N VAL A 104 4.16 -24.03 0.62
CA VAL A 104 4.56 -24.34 -0.76
C VAL A 104 3.61 -25.37 -1.35
N PHE A 105 2.83 -24.96 -2.33
CA PHE A 105 1.90 -25.80 -3.08
C PHE A 105 2.57 -26.34 -4.35
N GLN A 106 2.02 -27.42 -4.89
CA GLN A 106 2.49 -28.01 -6.15
C GLN A 106 2.10 -27.16 -7.36
N ASP A 107 0.85 -26.70 -7.37
CA ASP A 107 0.32 -25.84 -8.42
C ASP A 107 0.27 -24.37 -7.95
N ALA A 108 0.27 -23.45 -8.91
CA ALA A 108 0.02 -22.04 -8.65
C ALA A 108 -1.34 -21.84 -7.96
N LEU A 109 -1.42 -20.86 -7.06
CA LEU A 109 -2.63 -20.48 -6.35
C LEU A 109 -3.41 -19.42 -7.13
N CYS A 110 -4.73 -19.44 -6.96
CA CYS A 110 -5.57 -18.30 -7.29
C CYS A 110 -5.20 -17.13 -6.35
N PRO A 111 -5.30 -15.86 -6.80
CA PRO A 111 -4.91 -14.68 -6.01
C PRO A 111 -5.94 -14.36 -4.91
N SER A 112 -6.19 -15.33 -4.04
CA SER A 112 -7.16 -15.29 -2.93
C SER A 112 -6.76 -16.30 -1.87
N ALA A 113 -6.74 -15.86 -0.62
CA ALA A 113 -6.69 -16.72 0.55
C ALA A 113 -7.69 -16.20 1.59
N PHE A 114 -8.28 -17.10 2.36
CA PHE A 114 -9.18 -16.75 3.45
C PHE A 114 -8.74 -17.44 4.73
N LEU A 115 -8.49 -16.64 5.77
CA LEU A 115 -8.12 -17.12 7.10
C LEU A 115 -9.23 -16.79 8.10
N CYS A 116 -9.57 -17.76 8.94
CA CYS A 116 -10.51 -17.56 10.03
C CYS A 116 -10.14 -18.37 11.28
N LYS A 117 -10.80 -18.07 12.40
CA LYS A 117 -10.62 -18.83 13.64
C LYS A 117 -11.14 -20.25 13.48
N ASN A 118 -10.38 -21.23 13.96
CA ASN A 118 -10.82 -22.61 14.05
C ASN A 118 -11.75 -22.80 15.25
N VAL A 119 -13.07 -22.72 15.01
CA VAL A 119 -14.10 -22.94 16.04
C VAL A 119 -14.38 -24.44 16.25
N ILE A 120 -13.95 -25.29 15.32
CA ILE A 120 -14.32 -26.71 15.27
C ILE A 120 -13.37 -27.57 16.13
N ASN A 121 -12.07 -27.27 16.11
CA ASN A 121 -11.02 -28.00 16.82
C ASN A 121 -10.21 -27.13 17.79
N SER A 122 -10.87 -26.19 18.49
CA SER A 122 -10.20 -25.21 19.37
C SER A 122 -9.39 -25.81 20.54
N GLY A 123 -9.51 -27.12 20.81
CA GLY A 123 -8.77 -27.82 21.86
C GLY A 123 -7.45 -28.49 21.42
N SER A 124 -7.11 -28.52 20.13
CA SER A 124 -5.99 -29.33 19.60
C SER A 124 -4.71 -28.53 19.30
N GLY A 125 -4.62 -27.26 19.67
CA GLY A 125 -3.51 -26.37 19.29
C GLY A 125 -3.61 -25.79 17.87
N ASN A 126 -4.62 -26.19 17.10
CA ASN A 126 -4.95 -25.60 15.80
C ASN A 126 -5.83 -24.37 16.01
N ALA A 127 -5.27 -23.19 15.76
CA ALA A 127 -5.94 -21.92 16.04
C ALA A 127 -6.74 -21.40 14.83
N TYR A 128 -6.29 -21.70 13.62
CA TYR A 128 -6.80 -21.07 12.39
C TYR A 128 -7.16 -22.08 11.31
N LEU A 129 -8.10 -21.69 10.45
CA LEU A 129 -8.44 -22.38 9.21
C LEU A 129 -8.02 -21.50 8.04
N LEU A 130 -7.36 -22.10 7.05
CA LEU A 130 -6.94 -21.45 5.80
C LEU A 130 -7.62 -22.14 4.63
N TYR A 131 -8.30 -21.35 3.79
CA TYR A 131 -8.93 -21.79 2.55
C TYR A 131 -8.16 -21.20 1.37
N VAL A 132 -7.71 -22.05 0.46
CA VAL A 132 -7.04 -21.65 -0.79
C VAL A 132 -7.48 -22.54 -1.95
N LEU A 133 -7.32 -22.03 -3.16
CA LEU A 133 -7.67 -22.74 -4.41
C LEU A 133 -6.50 -22.63 -5.38
N THR A 134 -6.08 -23.74 -5.98
CA THR A 134 -5.09 -23.73 -7.06
C THR A 134 -5.71 -23.36 -8.40
N VAL A 135 -4.88 -22.91 -9.35
CA VAL A 135 -5.30 -22.66 -10.73
C VAL A 135 -5.74 -23.94 -11.46
N SER A 136 -5.36 -25.12 -10.96
CA SER A 136 -5.81 -26.43 -11.45
C SER A 136 -7.20 -26.82 -10.95
N GLY A 137 -7.79 -26.04 -10.04
CA GLY A 137 -9.12 -26.34 -9.46
C GLY A 137 -9.06 -27.25 -8.24
N VAL A 138 -7.95 -27.29 -7.51
CA VAL A 138 -7.80 -28.03 -6.26
C VAL A 138 -7.96 -27.08 -5.07
N ALA A 139 -9.00 -27.29 -4.28
CA ALA A 139 -9.27 -26.54 -3.06
C ALA A 139 -8.59 -27.22 -1.87
N TYR A 140 -7.92 -26.42 -1.04
CA TYR A 140 -7.32 -26.88 0.20
C TYR A 140 -7.95 -26.18 1.41
N LEU A 141 -8.18 -26.97 2.47
CA LEU A 141 -8.54 -26.49 3.79
C LEU A 141 -7.48 -26.94 4.79
N LEU A 142 -6.68 -26.00 5.30
CA LEU A 142 -5.58 -26.27 6.23
C LEU A 142 -5.94 -25.81 7.64
N ASN A 143 -5.60 -26.63 8.64
CA ASN A 143 -5.63 -26.26 10.05
C ASN A 143 -4.25 -25.74 10.45
N LEU A 144 -4.13 -24.44 10.71
CA LEU A 144 -2.88 -23.83 11.12
C LEU A 144 -2.77 -23.77 12.64
N ARG A 145 -1.60 -24.10 13.16
CA ARG A 145 -1.24 -23.98 14.59
C ARG A 145 -0.87 -22.53 14.94
N SER A 146 -1.10 -22.11 16.19
CA SER A 146 -0.56 -20.85 16.72
C SER A 146 0.13 -21.09 18.07
N PRO A 147 1.40 -20.66 18.24
CA PRO A 147 2.28 -20.10 17.22
C PRO A 147 2.60 -21.12 16.10
N PHE A 148 3.13 -20.66 14.97
CA PHE A 148 3.56 -21.54 13.87
C PHE A 148 4.75 -22.41 14.30
N SER A 149 4.47 -23.61 14.80
CA SER A 149 5.46 -24.52 15.40
C SER A 149 5.88 -25.66 14.45
N TYR A 150 5.94 -25.41 13.13
CA TYR A 150 6.30 -26.41 12.13
C TYR A 150 7.82 -26.56 12.00
N ILE A 151 8.27 -27.71 11.48
CA ILE A 151 9.68 -27.93 11.14
C ILE A 151 9.90 -27.40 9.72
N SER A 152 10.88 -26.52 9.52
CA SER A 152 11.20 -26.00 8.18
C SER A 152 11.67 -27.12 7.24
N CYS A 153 11.31 -27.01 5.96
CA CYS A 153 11.49 -28.02 4.92
C CYS A 153 10.76 -29.35 5.17
N SER A 154 9.73 -29.37 6.03
CA SER A 154 8.90 -30.55 6.24
C SER A 154 7.66 -30.57 5.35
N SER A 155 7.01 -31.73 5.25
CA SER A 155 5.69 -31.86 4.63
C SER A 155 4.60 -31.46 5.62
N PHE A 156 3.57 -30.75 5.16
CA PHE A 156 2.42 -30.37 5.98
C PHE A 156 1.71 -31.64 6.51
N PRO A 157 1.38 -31.72 7.82
CA PRO A 157 0.84 -32.94 8.41
C PRO A 157 -0.48 -33.36 7.74
N GLN A 158 -0.56 -34.63 7.29
CA GLN A 158 -1.73 -35.14 6.56
C GLN A 158 -3.03 -35.12 7.37
N SER A 159 -2.94 -35.17 8.70
CA SER A 159 -4.08 -35.02 9.60
C SER A 159 -4.62 -33.59 9.71
N GLU A 160 -3.87 -32.59 9.23
CA GLU A 160 -4.17 -31.17 9.43
C GLU A 160 -4.67 -30.47 8.16
N TYR A 161 -4.73 -31.15 7.01
CA TYR A 161 -5.31 -30.58 5.79
C TYR A 161 -6.30 -31.52 5.13
N MET A 162 -7.19 -30.93 4.34
CA MET A 162 -8.07 -31.63 3.41
C MET A 162 -7.90 -31.02 2.01
N GLU A 163 -7.94 -31.88 0.99
CA GLU A 163 -7.82 -31.54 -0.43
C GLU A 163 -9.10 -31.95 -1.15
N PHE A 164 -9.64 -31.07 -2.00
CA PHE A 164 -10.86 -31.30 -2.76
C PHE A 164 -10.65 -30.89 -4.21
N ASN A 165 -10.97 -31.78 -5.15
CA ASN A 165 -11.02 -31.40 -6.55
C ASN A 165 -12.36 -30.69 -6.82
N VAL A 166 -12.29 -29.39 -7.09
CA VAL A 166 -13.44 -28.55 -7.43
C VAL A 166 -13.43 -28.14 -8.90
N ALA A 167 -12.58 -28.75 -9.73
CA ALA A 167 -12.42 -28.42 -11.14
C ALA A 167 -13.77 -28.54 -11.88
N PRO A 168 -14.35 -27.41 -12.32
CA PRO A 168 -15.64 -27.41 -13.01
C PRO A 168 -15.50 -27.82 -14.49
N PRO A 169 -16.64 -28.05 -15.19
CA PRO A 169 -16.63 -28.22 -16.64
C PRO A 169 -16.25 -26.94 -17.41
N THR A 170 -16.36 -25.76 -16.79
CA THR A 170 -16.12 -24.44 -17.39
C THR A 170 -15.24 -23.61 -16.46
N GLN A 171 -14.30 -22.83 -17.01
CA GLN A 171 -13.22 -22.18 -16.27
C GLN A 171 -13.69 -21.40 -15.02
N ILE A 172 -13.00 -21.57 -13.88
CA ILE A 172 -13.24 -20.76 -12.66
C ILE A 172 -12.71 -19.34 -12.89
N THR A 173 -13.54 -18.32 -12.67
CA THR A 173 -13.18 -16.90 -12.89
C THR A 173 -13.14 -16.09 -11.60
N ALA A 174 -13.81 -16.54 -10.53
CA ALA A 174 -13.80 -15.90 -9.22
C ALA A 174 -13.84 -16.94 -8.10
N VAL A 175 -13.25 -16.61 -6.95
CA VAL A 175 -13.27 -17.46 -5.75
C VAL A 175 -13.41 -16.59 -4.51
N THR A 176 -14.20 -17.04 -3.55
CA THR A 176 -14.31 -16.43 -2.22
C THR A 176 -14.63 -17.50 -1.19
N ALA A 177 -14.40 -17.23 0.08
CA ALA A 177 -14.63 -18.20 1.14
C ALA A 177 -15.12 -17.53 2.42
N ALA A 178 -15.81 -18.32 3.22
CA ALA A 178 -16.15 -18.03 4.60
C ALA A 178 -15.92 -19.29 5.43
N ALA A 179 -15.92 -19.16 6.76
CA ALA A 179 -15.82 -20.33 7.63
C ALA A 179 -16.88 -21.38 7.24
N GLY A 180 -16.42 -22.55 6.79
CA GLY A 180 -17.28 -23.67 6.41
C GLY A 180 -17.79 -23.69 4.96
N CYS A 181 -17.58 -22.66 4.13
CA CYS A 181 -17.96 -22.69 2.70
C CYS A 181 -16.88 -22.03 1.83
N LEU A 182 -16.52 -22.71 0.75
CA LEU A 182 -15.78 -22.16 -0.38
C LEU A 182 -16.74 -21.94 -1.55
N VAL A 183 -16.68 -20.79 -2.20
CA VAL A 183 -17.54 -20.46 -3.33
C VAL A 183 -16.69 -20.21 -4.58
N THR A 184 -17.09 -20.80 -5.71
CA THR A 184 -16.47 -20.57 -7.01
C THR A 184 -17.48 -20.00 -8.00
N GLY A 185 -17.03 -19.04 -8.80
CA GLY A 185 -17.76 -18.44 -9.91
C GLY A 185 -17.09 -18.85 -11.22
N ARG A 186 -17.90 -19.02 -12.28
CA ARG A 186 -17.44 -19.61 -13.54
C ARG A 186 -17.64 -18.68 -14.74
N GLN A 187 -16.95 -19.04 -15.82
CA GLN A 187 -17.05 -18.38 -17.13
C GLN A 187 -18.45 -18.44 -17.75
N ASP A 188 -19.25 -19.46 -17.41
CA ASP A 188 -20.64 -19.61 -17.86
C ASP A 188 -21.66 -18.89 -16.96
N GLY A 189 -21.19 -18.14 -15.95
CA GLY A 189 -22.02 -17.38 -15.03
C GLY A 189 -22.59 -18.19 -13.86
N VAL A 190 -22.24 -19.47 -13.72
CA VAL A 190 -22.72 -20.31 -12.61
C VAL A 190 -21.85 -20.08 -11.36
N VAL A 191 -22.51 -20.18 -10.21
CA VAL A 191 -21.90 -20.05 -8.88
C VAL A 191 -22.14 -21.33 -8.08
N SER A 192 -21.07 -21.90 -7.51
CA SER A 192 -21.10 -23.14 -6.72
C SER A 192 -20.58 -22.90 -5.31
N CYS A 193 -21.31 -23.28 -4.26
CA CYS A 193 -20.79 -23.36 -2.88
C CYS A 193 -20.44 -24.81 -2.54
N PHE A 194 -19.28 -24.97 -1.93
CA PHE A 194 -18.75 -26.21 -1.40
C PHE A 194 -18.69 -26.10 0.11
N GLN A 195 -19.40 -26.96 0.82
CA GLN A 195 -19.34 -27.01 2.28
C GLN A 195 -18.07 -27.73 2.73
N LEU A 196 -17.08 -26.98 3.19
CA LEU A 196 -15.77 -27.50 3.57
C LEU A 196 -15.55 -27.36 5.07
N GLY A 197 -15.44 -28.49 5.78
CA GLY A 197 -15.14 -28.56 7.21
C GLY A 197 -16.34 -28.59 8.17
N ILE A 198 -17.59 -28.60 7.67
CA ILE A 198 -18.81 -28.65 8.51
C ILE A 198 -19.29 -30.10 8.79
N LEU A 199 -19.01 -31.04 7.88
CA LEU A 199 -19.46 -32.44 7.97
C LEU A 199 -18.29 -33.39 8.27
N ASP A 200 -18.61 -34.64 8.64
CA ASP A 200 -17.65 -35.73 8.87
C ASP A 200 -16.51 -35.71 7.84
N PRO A 201 -15.23 -35.75 8.24
CA PRO A 201 -14.08 -35.81 7.32
C PRO A 201 -14.17 -36.91 6.24
N SER A 202 -15.00 -37.94 6.46
CA SER A 202 -15.28 -39.02 5.50
C SER A 202 -16.41 -38.72 4.50
N SER A 203 -17.12 -37.60 4.64
CA SER A 203 -18.16 -37.12 3.73
C SER A 203 -17.67 -35.85 3.02
N PRO A 204 -17.01 -35.97 1.85
CA PRO A 204 -16.49 -34.81 1.13
C PRO A 204 -17.63 -33.87 0.72
N GLY A 205 -17.39 -32.57 0.89
CA GLY A 205 -18.39 -31.50 0.92
C GLY A 205 -19.48 -31.55 -0.16
N PHE A 206 -20.73 -31.33 0.25
CA PHE A 206 -21.84 -31.13 -0.67
C PHE A 206 -21.59 -29.87 -1.50
N ALA A 207 -21.56 -30.02 -2.83
CA ALA A 207 -21.56 -28.92 -3.77
C ALA A 207 -23.00 -28.53 -4.10
N THR A 208 -23.36 -27.26 -3.91
CA THR A 208 -24.67 -26.72 -4.26
C THR A 208 -24.50 -25.59 -5.25
N GLU A 209 -25.10 -25.72 -6.43
CA GLU A 209 -25.19 -24.62 -7.40
C GLU A 209 -26.28 -23.63 -6.96
N LEU A 210 -25.91 -22.35 -6.88
CA LEU A 210 -26.88 -21.28 -6.62
C LEU A 210 -27.65 -21.00 -7.91
N ARG A 211 -28.97 -21.20 -7.89
CA ARG A 211 -29.83 -21.03 -9.06
C ARG A 211 -30.70 -19.79 -8.94
N ASP A 212 -31.03 -19.22 -10.10
CA ASP A 212 -31.82 -17.99 -10.16
C ASP A 212 -33.26 -18.18 -9.67
N ASP A 213 -33.89 -19.36 -9.81
CA ASP A 213 -35.26 -19.63 -9.31
C ASP A 213 -35.58 -21.13 -9.14
N VAL A 214 -36.44 -21.45 -8.15
CA VAL A 214 -37.04 -22.78 -7.90
C VAL A 214 -38.51 -22.86 -8.39
N GLY A 215 -39.04 -21.80 -9.02
CA GLY A 215 -40.47 -21.64 -9.37
C GLY A 215 -40.88 -21.82 -10.85
N ILE A 216 -42.15 -21.49 -11.16
CA ILE A 216 -42.94 -21.75 -12.41
C ILE A 216 -42.29 -21.28 -13.73
N GLY A 217 -41.16 -20.55 -13.70
CA GLY A 217 -40.34 -20.25 -14.89
C GLY A 217 -39.89 -21.48 -15.68
N ARG A 218 -39.91 -22.68 -15.08
CA ARG A 218 -39.65 -23.97 -15.75
C ARG A 218 -40.55 -24.25 -16.96
N LEU A 219 -41.77 -23.70 -17.01
CA LEU A 219 -42.70 -23.90 -18.13
C LEU A 219 -42.46 -22.92 -19.30
N TRP A 220 -41.77 -21.80 -19.07
CA TRP A 220 -41.47 -20.79 -20.10
C TRP A 220 -40.07 -20.93 -20.70
N ASN A 221 -39.19 -21.71 -20.06
CA ASN A 221 -37.83 -22.00 -20.53
C ASN A 221 -37.75 -22.76 -21.87
N LEU A 222 -38.87 -23.21 -22.44
CA LEU A 222 -38.89 -23.86 -23.76
C LEU A 222 -38.98 -22.89 -24.94
N MET A 223 -39.36 -21.61 -24.72
CA MET A 223 -39.62 -20.66 -25.83
C MET A 223 -38.73 -19.41 -25.84
N SER A 224 -37.96 -19.14 -24.79
CA SER A 224 -36.94 -18.08 -24.81
C SER A 224 -35.56 -18.71 -25.02
N ARG A 225 -34.87 -18.38 -26.12
CA ARG A 225 -33.41 -18.54 -26.19
C ARG A 225 -32.82 -17.82 -24.97
N GLN A 226 -32.32 -18.58 -23.99
CA GLN A 226 -31.73 -18.01 -22.78
C GLN A 226 -30.68 -16.97 -23.21
N LYS A 227 -30.84 -15.72 -22.75
CA LYS A 227 -29.76 -14.74 -22.80
C LYS A 227 -28.66 -15.34 -21.92
N ALA A 228 -27.51 -15.66 -22.51
CA ALA A 228 -26.39 -16.23 -21.77
C ALA A 228 -26.03 -15.27 -20.63
N VAL A 229 -25.95 -15.79 -19.41
CA VAL A 229 -25.51 -15.03 -18.24
C VAL A 229 -24.03 -14.68 -18.43
N GLY A 230 -23.65 -13.44 -18.15
CA GLY A 230 -22.24 -13.03 -18.19
C GLY A 230 -21.38 -13.87 -17.23
N ALA A 231 -20.11 -14.06 -17.59
CA ALA A 231 -19.13 -14.70 -16.71
C ALA A 231 -19.10 -14.00 -15.34
N VAL A 232 -18.87 -14.77 -14.27
CA VAL A 232 -18.69 -14.18 -12.93
C VAL A 232 -17.36 -13.42 -12.93
N GLN A 233 -17.38 -12.13 -12.60
CA GLN A 233 -16.16 -11.30 -12.55
C GLN A 233 -15.54 -11.28 -11.17
N ASP A 234 -16.36 -11.03 -10.14
CA ASP A 234 -15.90 -11.01 -8.75
C ASP A 234 -17.03 -11.35 -7.78
N MET A 235 -16.65 -11.77 -6.57
CA MET A 235 -17.57 -12.22 -5.53
C MET A 235 -17.08 -11.89 -4.13
N VAL A 236 -18.00 -11.45 -3.27
CA VAL A 236 -17.71 -11.13 -1.87
C VAL A 236 -18.77 -11.73 -0.96
N ILE A 237 -18.33 -12.39 0.12
CA ILE A 237 -19.22 -12.83 1.20
C ILE A 237 -19.21 -11.78 2.30
N SER A 238 -20.38 -11.29 2.69
CA SER A 238 -20.55 -10.33 3.79
C SER A 238 -21.64 -10.77 4.76
N ASP A 239 -21.51 -10.39 6.03
CA ASP A 239 -22.53 -10.60 7.05
C ASP A 239 -23.57 -9.49 6.99
N VAL A 240 -24.79 -9.84 6.58
CA VAL A 240 -25.92 -8.92 6.48
C VAL A 240 -27.02 -9.43 7.39
N CYS A 241 -27.40 -8.64 8.39
CA CYS A 241 -28.47 -8.99 9.35
C CYS A 241 -28.24 -10.38 10.00
N LYS A 242 -26.99 -10.67 10.38
CA LYS A 242 -26.52 -11.97 10.96
C LYS A 242 -26.63 -13.18 10.02
N ARG A 243 -26.77 -12.96 8.71
CA ARG A 243 -26.72 -14.04 7.70
C ARG A 243 -25.57 -13.79 6.73
N LYS A 244 -25.03 -14.87 6.20
CA LYS A 244 -23.98 -14.84 5.17
C LYS A 244 -24.62 -14.60 3.81
N CYS A 245 -24.40 -13.42 3.25
CA CYS A 245 -24.84 -13.06 1.91
C CYS A 245 -23.66 -13.08 0.95
N LEU A 246 -23.84 -13.71 -0.21
CA LEU A 246 -22.88 -13.71 -1.30
C LEU A 246 -23.31 -12.67 -2.34
N PHE A 247 -22.48 -11.66 -2.56
CA PHE A 247 -22.61 -10.67 -3.60
C PHE A 247 -21.74 -11.08 -4.79
N VAL A 248 -22.31 -11.02 -6.00
CA VAL A 248 -21.65 -11.47 -7.24
C VAL A 248 -21.89 -10.45 -8.33
N ILE A 249 -20.83 -10.00 -8.97
CA ILE A 249 -20.90 -9.14 -10.15
C ILE A 249 -20.57 -9.96 -11.40
N HIS A 250 -21.42 -9.88 -12.40
CA HIS A 250 -21.25 -10.55 -13.69
C HIS A 250 -20.73 -9.59 -14.76
N ALA A 251 -20.09 -10.15 -15.79
CA ALA A 251 -19.50 -9.40 -16.90
C ALA A 251 -20.50 -8.58 -17.73
N ASP A 252 -21.78 -8.89 -17.62
CA ASP A 252 -22.89 -8.19 -18.27
C ASP A 252 -23.46 -7.03 -17.42
N GLY A 253 -22.86 -6.73 -16.27
CA GLY A 253 -23.31 -5.68 -15.35
C GLY A 253 -24.42 -6.12 -14.39
N LEU A 254 -24.77 -7.41 -14.33
CA LEU A 254 -25.73 -7.88 -13.33
C LEU A 254 -25.04 -8.12 -11.99
N LEU A 255 -25.49 -7.40 -10.96
CA LEU A 255 -25.20 -7.66 -9.56
C LEU A 255 -26.28 -8.59 -9.00
N ARG A 256 -25.87 -9.74 -8.45
CA ARG A 256 -26.77 -10.69 -7.81
C ARG A 256 -26.34 -10.99 -6.39
N VAL A 257 -27.31 -11.21 -5.52
CA VAL A 257 -27.07 -11.53 -4.11
C VAL A 257 -27.84 -12.77 -3.72
N TRP A 258 -27.19 -13.70 -3.02
CA TRP A 258 -27.83 -14.89 -2.46
C TRP A 258 -27.61 -14.95 -0.94
N ASP A 259 -28.59 -15.49 -0.22
CA ASP A 259 -28.41 -15.96 1.14
C ASP A 259 -27.78 -17.35 1.08
N LEU A 260 -26.56 -17.50 1.59
CA LEU A 260 -25.82 -18.76 1.54
C LEU A 260 -26.40 -19.84 2.44
N VAL A 261 -27.20 -19.47 3.45
CA VAL A 261 -27.84 -20.43 4.36
C VAL A 261 -29.10 -21.01 3.73
N SER A 262 -29.92 -20.15 3.11
CA SER A 262 -31.18 -20.59 2.49
C SER A 262 -31.04 -20.93 0.99
N HIS A 263 -29.87 -20.66 0.40
CA HIS A 263 -29.58 -20.78 -1.04
C HIS A 263 -30.54 -20.00 -1.95
N ASN A 264 -31.27 -19.03 -1.40
CA ASN A 264 -32.23 -18.24 -2.13
C ASN A 264 -31.62 -16.93 -2.63
N LYS A 265 -32.00 -16.54 -3.83
CA LYS A 265 -31.68 -15.22 -4.39
C LYS A 265 -32.40 -14.14 -3.57
N VAL A 266 -31.64 -13.14 -3.14
CA VAL A 266 -32.10 -11.98 -2.37
C VAL A 266 -32.41 -10.81 -3.29
N VAL A 267 -31.48 -10.46 -4.19
CA VAL A 267 -31.66 -9.37 -5.15
C VAL A 267 -30.94 -9.66 -6.46
N SER A 268 -31.47 -9.10 -7.56
CA SER A 268 -30.82 -9.04 -8.86
C SER A 268 -30.98 -7.61 -9.37
N TYR A 269 -29.87 -6.91 -9.57
CA TYR A 269 -29.81 -5.49 -9.93
C TYR A 269 -28.90 -5.29 -11.14
N ASN A 270 -29.28 -4.40 -12.06
CA ASN A 270 -28.46 -4.06 -13.20
C ASN A 270 -27.67 -2.78 -12.90
N THR A 271 -26.34 -2.89 -12.90
CA THR A 271 -25.42 -1.78 -12.61
C THR A 271 -25.13 -0.92 -13.83
N SER A 272 -25.72 -1.21 -15.00
CA SER A 272 -25.54 -0.37 -16.19
C SER A 272 -26.09 1.04 -15.96
N SER A 273 -25.23 2.05 -16.06
CA SER A 273 -25.60 3.46 -16.13
C SER A 273 -25.10 4.07 -17.44
N HIS A 274 -25.63 5.23 -17.84
CA HIS A 274 -25.16 5.95 -19.04
C HIS A 274 -23.69 6.36 -18.91
N GLU A 275 -23.22 6.64 -17.69
CA GLU A 275 -21.81 7.00 -17.43
C GLU A 275 -20.84 5.82 -17.58
N LEU A 276 -21.36 4.59 -17.45
CA LEU A 276 -20.60 3.35 -17.51
C LEU A 276 -20.67 2.66 -18.87
N GLU A 277 -21.26 3.31 -19.88
CA GLU A 277 -21.45 2.71 -21.19
C GLU A 277 -20.09 2.39 -21.86
N GLY A 278 -19.92 1.12 -22.25
CA GLY A 278 -18.66 0.63 -22.84
C GLY A 278 -17.58 0.19 -21.84
N THR A 279 -17.79 0.39 -20.53
CA THR A 279 -16.91 -0.14 -19.48
C THR A 279 -17.28 -1.57 -19.09
N LYS A 280 -16.37 -2.29 -18.43
CA LYS A 280 -16.62 -3.64 -17.92
C LYS A 280 -16.35 -3.71 -16.41
N PRO A 281 -17.28 -4.26 -15.61
CA PRO A 281 -17.02 -4.46 -14.19
C PRO A 281 -15.94 -5.51 -13.99
N SER A 282 -15.02 -5.28 -13.05
CA SER A 282 -13.85 -6.15 -12.83
C SER A 282 -13.61 -6.55 -11.37
N LYS A 283 -13.89 -5.68 -10.40
CA LYS A 283 -13.77 -5.97 -8.95
C LYS A 283 -14.96 -5.46 -8.16
N LEU A 284 -15.26 -6.11 -7.05
CA LEU A 284 -16.37 -5.80 -6.14
C LEU A 284 -15.87 -5.69 -4.70
N TRP A 285 -16.29 -4.64 -4.00
CA TRP A 285 -16.14 -4.50 -2.55
C TRP A 285 -17.50 -4.24 -1.92
N VAL A 286 -17.69 -4.77 -0.71
CA VAL A 286 -18.94 -4.64 0.06
C VAL A 286 -18.59 -4.09 1.43
N SER A 287 -19.29 -3.06 1.87
CA SER A 287 -19.13 -2.49 3.21
C SER A 287 -19.71 -3.41 4.28
N GLU A 288 -19.35 -3.16 5.53
CA GLU A 288 -20.16 -3.65 6.63
C GLU A 288 -21.57 -3.02 6.57
N ALA A 289 -22.58 -3.77 7.01
CA ALA A 289 -23.95 -3.29 7.08
C ALA A 289 -24.06 -2.19 8.15
N ASN A 290 -24.47 -0.99 7.75
CA ASN A 290 -24.79 0.10 8.67
C ASN A 290 -26.25 -0.04 9.12
N TYR A 291 -26.44 -0.60 10.32
CA TYR A 291 -27.76 -0.84 10.88
C TYR A 291 -28.45 0.44 11.38
N ASP A 292 -27.70 1.49 11.70
CA ASP A 292 -28.27 2.78 12.11
C ASP A 292 -28.88 3.51 10.92
N ALA A 293 -28.19 3.50 9.77
CA ALA A 293 -28.68 4.07 8.52
C ALA A 293 -29.60 3.10 7.75
N ASN A 294 -29.68 1.84 8.15
CA ASN A 294 -30.29 0.74 7.40
C ASN A 294 -29.77 0.66 5.96
N LEU A 295 -28.45 0.74 5.78
CA LEU A 295 -27.81 0.74 4.47
C LEU A 295 -26.63 -0.23 4.42
N ILE A 296 -26.40 -0.80 3.24
CA ILE A 296 -25.15 -1.44 2.87
C ILE A 296 -24.64 -0.82 1.57
N SER A 297 -23.36 -0.52 1.52
CA SER A 297 -22.70 0.12 0.39
C SER A 297 -21.84 -0.88 -0.36
N LEU A 298 -21.73 -0.72 -1.66
CA LEU A 298 -20.90 -1.54 -2.52
C LEU A 298 -20.11 -0.62 -3.46
N ALA A 299 -18.87 -0.99 -3.73
CA ALA A 299 -18.04 -0.33 -4.74
C ALA A 299 -17.73 -1.35 -5.84
N ILE A 300 -17.86 -0.93 -7.09
CA ILE A 300 -17.54 -1.74 -8.26
C ILE A 300 -16.49 -1.00 -9.07
N LEU A 301 -15.36 -1.65 -9.34
CA LEU A 301 -14.37 -1.15 -10.29
C LEU A 301 -14.85 -1.47 -11.70
N HIS A 302 -14.82 -0.46 -12.54
CA HIS A 302 -15.08 -0.55 -13.97
C HIS A 302 -13.78 -0.24 -14.72
N ASP A 303 -13.34 -1.21 -15.52
CA ASP A 303 -12.18 -1.03 -16.40
C ASP A 303 -12.57 -0.03 -17.49
N GLY A 304 -11.72 0.98 -17.68
CA GLY A 304 -11.96 2.09 -18.60
C GLY A 304 -12.12 1.66 -20.06
N VAL A 305 -12.69 2.55 -20.87
CA VAL A 305 -12.74 2.37 -22.33
C VAL A 305 -11.29 2.32 -22.86
N PRO A 306 -10.94 1.44 -23.81
CA PRO A 306 -9.57 1.25 -24.31
C PRO A 306 -8.83 2.51 -24.82
N LEU A 307 -9.55 3.63 -25.00
CA LEU A 307 -9.04 4.91 -25.48
C LEU A 307 -8.68 5.89 -24.34
N SER A 308 -9.15 5.66 -23.11
CA SER A 308 -8.97 6.60 -22.00
C SER A 308 -8.09 6.05 -20.86
N ASP A 309 -8.00 4.74 -20.69
CA ASP A 309 -7.29 4.04 -19.57
C ASP A 309 -7.63 4.57 -18.14
N ILE A 310 -8.70 5.36 -18.01
CA ILE A 310 -9.20 5.89 -16.73
C ILE A 310 -10.08 4.82 -16.10
N GLU A 311 -9.66 4.31 -14.95
CA GLU A 311 -10.47 3.44 -14.10
C GLU A 311 -11.56 4.24 -13.37
N MET A 312 -12.75 3.66 -13.26
CA MET A 312 -13.88 4.27 -12.55
C MET A 312 -14.36 3.36 -11.44
N VAL A 313 -14.59 3.92 -10.24
CA VAL A 313 -15.24 3.21 -9.14
C VAL A 313 -16.67 3.72 -9.01
N ALA A 314 -17.66 2.83 -9.19
CA ALA A 314 -19.06 3.15 -8.98
C ALA A 314 -19.51 2.67 -7.60
N VAL A 315 -20.03 3.58 -6.77
CA VAL A 315 -20.56 3.30 -5.43
C VAL A 315 -22.09 3.21 -5.49
N TYR A 316 -22.61 2.11 -4.95
CA TYR A 316 -24.04 1.81 -4.88
C TYR A 316 -24.46 1.64 -3.41
N HIS A 317 -25.67 2.07 -3.10
CA HIS A 317 -26.26 1.89 -1.77
C HIS A 317 -27.52 1.02 -1.85
N PHE A 318 -27.69 0.11 -0.90
CA PHE A 318 -28.87 -0.73 -0.78
C PHE A 318 -29.49 -0.55 0.60
N GLY A 319 -30.78 -0.24 0.62
CA GLY A 319 -31.61 -0.26 1.82
C GLY A 319 -31.70 -1.66 2.41
N LEU A 320 -31.50 -1.74 3.73
CA LEU A 320 -31.63 -2.94 4.53
C LEU A 320 -33.02 -2.96 5.16
N SER A 321 -33.77 -4.04 4.95
CA SER A 321 -34.90 -4.37 5.81
C SER A 321 -34.83 -5.83 6.21
N ALA A 322 -34.92 -6.08 7.52
CA ALA A 322 -34.84 -7.41 8.10
C ALA A 322 -36.20 -7.79 8.70
N GLY A 323 -36.88 -8.73 8.04
CA GLY A 323 -37.98 -9.51 8.63
C GLY A 323 -37.58 -10.99 8.70
N ASP A 324 -38.51 -11.90 8.44
CA ASP A 324 -38.20 -13.35 8.29
C ASP A 324 -37.24 -13.63 7.11
N LYS A 325 -37.17 -12.71 6.14
CA LYS A 325 -36.28 -12.72 4.98
C LYS A 325 -35.46 -11.42 4.92
N ILE A 326 -34.25 -11.52 4.39
CA ILE A 326 -33.44 -10.34 4.04
C ILE A 326 -34.03 -9.72 2.79
N LEU A 327 -34.25 -8.41 2.82
CA LEU A 327 -34.66 -7.61 1.68
C LEU A 327 -33.62 -6.52 1.45
N LEU A 328 -33.03 -6.52 0.26
CA LEU A 328 -32.11 -5.49 -0.23
C LEU A 328 -32.80 -4.69 -1.33
N SER A 329 -33.00 -3.39 -1.10
CA SER A 329 -33.60 -2.50 -2.08
C SER A 329 -32.57 -1.50 -2.61
N PRO A 330 -32.29 -1.44 -3.91
CA PRO A 330 -31.34 -0.46 -4.46
C PRO A 330 -31.83 0.96 -4.20
N GLN A 331 -30.91 1.85 -3.80
CA GLN A 331 -31.18 3.28 -3.70
C GLN A 331 -31.01 3.94 -5.08
N PRO A 332 -31.74 5.02 -5.38
CA PRO A 332 -31.73 5.66 -6.70
C PRO A 332 -30.44 6.41 -7.02
N SER A 333 -29.65 6.79 -6.01
CA SER A 333 -28.38 7.50 -6.18
C SER A 333 -27.21 6.52 -6.21
N SER A 334 -26.52 6.47 -7.35
CA SER A 334 -25.16 5.92 -7.46
C SER A 334 -24.17 7.06 -7.64
N GLN A 335 -22.93 6.88 -7.18
CA GLN A 335 -21.86 7.86 -7.33
C GLN A 335 -20.71 7.25 -8.13
N SER A 336 -20.15 8.01 -9.06
CA SER A 336 -19.00 7.61 -9.89
C SER A 336 -17.76 8.37 -9.44
N ILE A 337 -16.69 7.61 -9.20
CA ILE A 337 -15.38 8.10 -8.77
C ILE A 337 -14.41 7.90 -9.92
N HIS A 338 -13.91 9.00 -10.49
CA HIS A 338 -12.90 8.96 -11.54
C HIS A 338 -11.50 8.93 -10.92
N LEU A 339 -10.68 7.95 -11.32
CA LEU A 339 -9.28 7.89 -10.91
C LEU A 339 -8.43 8.60 -11.97
N ASP A 340 -8.15 9.90 -11.74
CA ASP A 340 -7.48 10.77 -12.72
C ASP A 340 -6.10 10.26 -13.16
N GLU A 341 -5.34 9.66 -12.24
CA GLU A 341 -4.00 9.13 -12.46
C GLU A 341 -3.77 7.86 -11.62
N GLY A 342 -3.15 6.85 -12.24
CA GLY A 342 -2.76 5.58 -11.63
C GLY A 342 -3.84 4.50 -11.62
N LYS A 343 -3.41 3.26 -11.38
CA LYS A 343 -4.26 2.06 -11.30
C LYS A 343 -4.61 1.75 -9.86
N LEU A 344 -5.85 1.31 -9.63
CA LEU A 344 -6.34 0.90 -8.33
C LEU A 344 -5.66 -0.40 -7.90
N ILE A 345 -5.01 -0.36 -6.73
CA ILE A 345 -4.37 -1.52 -6.12
C ILE A 345 -5.39 -2.22 -5.22
N ASP A 346 -5.94 -1.49 -4.25
CA ASP A 346 -6.93 -1.98 -3.30
C ASP A 346 -7.87 -0.85 -2.84
N LEU A 347 -9.02 -1.24 -2.32
CA LEU A 347 -10.06 -0.36 -1.79
C LEU A 347 -10.69 -1.00 -0.56
N LYS A 348 -11.01 -0.21 0.45
CA LYS A 348 -11.71 -0.67 1.66
C LYS A 348 -12.75 0.35 2.10
N PHE A 349 -13.83 -0.15 2.67
CA PHE A 349 -14.82 0.68 3.35
C PHE A 349 -14.43 0.88 4.82
N GLU A 350 -14.70 2.08 5.32
CA GLU A 350 -14.74 2.39 6.75
C GLU A 350 -15.98 3.24 7.02
N SER A 351 -17.04 2.63 7.55
CA SER A 351 -18.32 3.31 7.77
C SER A 351 -18.85 4.04 6.51
N ASP A 352 -18.81 5.37 6.50
CA ASP A 352 -19.24 6.26 5.41
C ASP A 352 -18.09 6.77 4.53
N LYS A 353 -16.89 6.23 4.72
CA LYS A 353 -15.67 6.61 4.02
C LYS A 353 -15.12 5.46 3.19
N LEU A 354 -14.40 5.86 2.15
CA LEU A 354 -13.72 5.00 1.21
C LEU A 354 -12.22 5.24 1.29
N TRP A 355 -11.48 4.18 1.56
CA TRP A 355 -10.03 4.18 1.45
C TRP A 355 -9.61 3.67 0.08
N ILE A 356 -8.75 4.41 -0.61
CA ILE A 356 -8.32 4.14 -1.97
C ILE A 356 -6.79 4.11 -2.00
N LEU A 357 -6.23 2.96 -2.37
CA LEU A 357 -4.80 2.80 -2.64
C LEU A 357 -4.59 2.64 -4.15
N LYS A 358 -3.78 3.52 -4.73
CA LYS A 358 -3.46 3.51 -6.16
C LYS A 358 -1.97 3.67 -6.43
N GLY A 359 -1.52 3.25 -7.60
CA GLY A 359 -0.13 3.43 -8.07
C GLY A 359 -0.07 3.97 -9.48
N ASP A 360 0.84 4.91 -9.75
CA ASP A 360 0.92 5.64 -11.02
C ASP A 360 1.86 5.00 -12.07
N GLY A 361 2.43 3.83 -11.76
CA GLY A 361 3.39 3.11 -12.62
C GLY A 361 4.82 3.62 -12.53
N SER A 362 5.07 4.74 -11.83
CA SER A 362 6.42 5.28 -11.56
C SER A 362 7.03 4.74 -10.26
N MET A 363 6.43 3.70 -9.67
CA MET A 363 6.72 3.19 -8.33
C MET A 363 6.39 4.19 -7.22
N LEU A 364 5.52 5.17 -7.51
CA LEU A 364 4.87 6.03 -6.54
C LEU A 364 3.44 5.55 -6.30
N TYR A 365 3.01 5.70 -5.06
CA TYR A 365 1.73 5.22 -4.58
C TYR A 365 1.03 6.33 -3.81
N ASP A 366 -0.29 6.26 -3.77
CA ASP A 366 -1.13 7.25 -3.12
C ASP A 366 -2.19 6.53 -2.30
N LEU A 367 -2.26 6.83 -1.01
CA LEU A 367 -3.32 6.38 -0.12
C LEU A 367 -4.17 7.59 0.26
N SER A 368 -5.45 7.51 -0.05
CA SER A 368 -6.41 8.55 0.30
C SER A 368 -7.65 7.97 0.97
N GLN A 369 -8.25 8.79 1.82
CA GLN A 369 -9.56 8.57 2.42
C GLN A 369 -10.50 9.64 1.88
N THR A 370 -11.63 9.23 1.31
CA THR A 370 -12.66 10.13 0.78
C THR A 370 -14.03 9.75 1.33
N ASP A 371 -14.89 10.72 1.58
CA ASP A 371 -16.30 10.45 1.83
C ASP A 371 -17.01 10.04 0.53
N PHE A 372 -18.16 9.38 0.61
CA PHE A 372 -18.85 8.92 -0.61
C PHE A 372 -19.20 10.06 -1.58
N LYS A 373 -19.43 11.28 -1.06
CA LYS A 373 -19.73 12.47 -1.87
C LYS A 373 -18.51 13.15 -2.47
N MET A 374 -17.30 12.73 -2.11
CA MET A 374 -16.04 13.42 -2.41
C MET A 374 -15.97 14.88 -1.97
N GLU A 375 -16.76 15.28 -0.98
CA GLU A 375 -16.67 16.62 -0.40
C GLU A 375 -15.39 16.73 0.43
N HIS A 376 -14.93 15.63 1.02
CA HIS A 376 -13.78 15.57 1.91
C HIS A 376 -12.84 14.43 1.53
N THR A 377 -11.72 14.79 0.89
CA THR A 377 -10.64 13.85 0.57
C THR A 377 -9.38 14.25 1.33
N VAL A 378 -8.76 13.28 1.99
CA VAL A 378 -7.50 13.47 2.71
C VAL A 378 -6.50 12.41 2.30
N ALA A 379 -5.23 12.81 2.15
CA ALA A 379 -4.13 11.95 1.75
C ALA A 379 -3.28 11.50 2.95
N TYR A 380 -2.56 10.40 2.78
CA TYR A 380 -1.63 9.86 3.76
C TYR A 380 -0.25 9.72 3.14
N GLY A 381 0.77 10.23 3.83
CA GLY A 381 2.15 10.18 3.35
C GLY A 381 2.70 8.76 3.40
N LEU A 382 3.29 8.30 2.30
CA LEU A 382 3.93 6.99 2.19
C LEU A 382 5.44 7.09 2.29
N GLN A 383 6.09 5.98 2.60
CA GLN A 383 7.53 5.94 2.83
C GLN A 383 8.39 6.28 1.62
N GLU A 384 7.92 6.05 0.40
CA GLU A 384 8.64 6.36 -0.84
C GLU A 384 9.08 7.82 -0.87
N ASP A 385 8.16 8.73 -0.54
CA ASP A 385 8.41 10.18 -0.54
C ASP A 385 9.45 10.54 0.54
N PHE A 386 9.28 9.98 1.74
CA PHE A 386 10.25 10.15 2.81
C PHE A 386 11.64 9.65 2.41
N VAL A 387 11.75 8.44 1.83
CA VAL A 387 13.04 7.87 1.42
C VAL A 387 13.66 8.69 0.29
N ALA A 388 12.86 9.15 -0.67
CA ALA A 388 13.32 10.00 -1.76
C ALA A 388 13.86 11.35 -1.24
N ASP A 389 13.17 12.00 -0.31
CA ASP A 389 13.61 13.25 0.32
C ASP A 389 14.93 13.07 1.08
N GLN A 390 15.04 11.98 1.86
CA GLN A 390 16.25 11.70 2.62
C GLN A 390 17.48 11.43 1.74
N LEU A 391 17.26 10.93 0.52
CA LEU A 391 18.30 10.63 -0.46
C LEU A 391 18.50 11.74 -1.50
N PHE A 392 17.84 12.89 -1.33
CA PHE A 392 17.88 14.05 -2.24
C PHE A 392 17.48 13.68 -3.68
N GLN A 393 16.49 12.81 -3.79
CA GLN A 393 15.91 12.31 -5.06
C GLN A 393 14.55 12.93 -5.36
N SER A 394 13.95 13.67 -4.42
CA SER A 394 12.68 14.34 -4.66
C SER A 394 12.85 15.52 -5.63
N SER A 395 11.84 15.69 -6.47
CA SER A 395 11.84 16.74 -7.50
C SER A 395 11.29 18.08 -7.01
N GLU A 396 10.76 18.13 -5.78
CA GLU A 396 10.05 19.28 -5.23
C GLU A 396 10.98 20.46 -4.89
N HIS A 397 12.25 20.18 -4.64
CA HIS A 397 13.21 21.18 -4.17
C HIS A 397 14.12 21.67 -5.29
N ALA A 398 13.71 22.77 -5.92
CA ALA A 398 14.42 23.40 -7.04
C ALA A 398 15.88 23.78 -6.72
N LEU A 399 16.23 23.92 -5.44
CA LEU A 399 17.55 24.35 -4.97
C LEU A 399 18.45 23.21 -4.49
N ASP A 400 17.94 21.99 -4.28
CA ASP A 400 18.76 20.86 -3.84
C ASP A 400 19.90 20.57 -4.84
N ASP A 401 19.59 20.60 -6.12
CA ASP A 401 20.57 20.42 -7.20
C ASP A 401 21.61 21.55 -7.25
N LEU A 402 21.20 22.76 -6.85
CA LEU A 402 22.04 23.94 -6.88
C LEU A 402 23.03 23.95 -5.70
N MET A 403 22.61 23.48 -4.53
CA MET A 403 23.45 23.33 -3.33
C MET A 403 24.71 22.51 -3.60
N TRP A 404 24.59 21.45 -4.41
CA TRP A 404 25.71 20.56 -4.70
C TRP A 404 26.70 21.10 -5.73
N THR A 405 26.30 22.10 -6.51
CA THR A 405 27.12 22.71 -7.57
C THR A 405 27.86 23.97 -7.11
N ASP A 406 27.56 24.42 -5.89
CA ASP A 406 28.09 25.65 -5.33
C ASP A 406 29.50 25.46 -4.78
N HIS A 407 30.50 25.80 -5.59
CA HIS A 407 31.90 25.84 -5.17
C HIS A 407 32.20 26.88 -4.08
N SER A 408 31.29 27.82 -3.80
CA SER A 408 31.46 28.83 -2.75
C SER A 408 31.19 28.28 -1.35
N ILE A 409 30.27 27.30 -1.19
CA ILE A 409 30.08 26.54 0.07
C ILE A 409 31.40 25.85 0.48
N PHE A 410 32.16 25.39 -0.51
CA PHE A 410 33.38 24.59 -0.31
C PHE A 410 34.67 25.35 -0.63
N SER A 411 34.61 26.67 -0.79
CA SER A 411 35.69 27.46 -1.39
C SER A 411 37.00 27.42 -0.61
N SER A 412 36.95 27.25 0.72
CA SER A 412 38.11 27.10 1.59
C SER A 412 38.66 25.68 1.65
N VAL A 413 37.93 24.67 1.14
CA VAL A 413 38.21 23.25 1.42
C VAL A 413 37.95 22.31 0.22
N LYS A 414 38.42 22.68 -0.97
CA LYS A 414 38.18 21.92 -2.22
C LYS A 414 38.47 20.41 -2.12
N ASP A 415 39.51 20.02 -1.39
CA ASP A 415 39.90 18.60 -1.26
C ASP A 415 39.05 17.84 -0.22
N GLN A 416 38.38 18.52 0.71
CA GLN A 416 37.55 17.87 1.75
C GLN A 416 36.05 17.95 1.45
N ALA A 417 35.65 18.72 0.43
CA ALA A 417 34.27 18.80 -0.05
C ALA A 417 33.72 17.43 -0.47
N ALA A 418 34.52 16.63 -1.18
CA ALA A 418 34.16 15.28 -1.58
C ALA A 418 33.90 14.37 -0.37
N TYR A 419 34.69 14.51 0.69
CA TYR A 419 34.50 13.76 1.93
C TYR A 419 33.19 14.15 2.63
N LEU A 420 32.88 15.46 2.74
CA LEU A 420 31.64 15.93 3.37
C LEU A 420 30.39 15.46 2.60
N VAL A 421 30.41 15.57 1.26
CA VAL A 421 29.33 15.06 0.41
C VAL A 421 29.14 13.57 0.66
N SER A 422 30.24 12.81 0.65
CA SER A 422 30.23 11.38 0.90
C SER A 422 29.71 11.00 2.29
N SER A 423 30.07 11.75 3.34
CA SER A 423 29.58 11.50 4.69
C SER A 423 28.09 11.79 4.83
N LEU A 424 27.59 12.85 4.18
CA LEU A 424 26.17 13.22 4.13
C LEU A 424 25.31 12.11 3.52
N TYR A 425 25.62 11.70 2.28
CA TYR A 425 24.85 10.67 1.59
C TYR A 425 24.88 9.34 2.34
N LEU A 426 26.05 8.94 2.84
CA LEU A 426 26.20 7.70 3.59
C LEU A 426 25.40 7.71 4.89
N ARG A 427 25.37 8.84 5.61
CA ARG A 427 24.57 8.97 6.83
C ARG A 427 23.08 8.81 6.53
N ARG A 428 22.58 9.45 5.48
CA ARG A 428 21.18 9.37 5.06
C ARG A 428 20.80 7.98 4.55
N LEU A 429 21.66 7.36 3.74
CA LEU A 429 21.46 6.02 3.21
C LEU A 429 21.37 4.95 4.32
N LEU A 430 22.18 5.09 5.37
CA LEU A 430 22.28 4.13 6.45
C LEU A 430 21.39 4.45 7.66
N GLN A 431 20.57 5.49 7.58
CA GLN A 431 19.70 5.84 8.71
C GLN A 431 18.52 4.86 8.82
N PRO A 432 18.01 4.62 10.04
CA PRO A 432 16.78 3.85 10.24
C PRO A 432 15.62 4.41 9.42
N GLY A 433 14.83 3.53 8.79
CA GLY A 433 13.71 3.92 7.92
C GLY A 433 14.09 4.13 6.45
N VAL A 434 15.36 4.36 6.12
CA VAL A 434 15.87 4.38 4.73
C VAL A 434 16.63 3.10 4.41
N TYR A 435 17.51 2.69 5.31
CA TYR A 435 18.32 1.49 5.12
C TYR A 435 17.44 0.25 4.92
N GLN A 436 17.56 -0.38 3.76
CA GLN A 436 16.95 -1.67 3.46
C GLN A 436 18.01 -2.58 2.87
N THR A 437 18.25 -3.72 3.53
CA THR A 437 19.34 -4.64 3.17
C THR A 437 19.16 -5.19 1.75
N THR A 438 17.95 -5.60 1.37
CA THR A 438 17.66 -6.17 0.05
C THR A 438 17.90 -5.16 -1.08
N ALA A 439 17.42 -3.92 -0.90
CA ALA A 439 17.67 -2.84 -1.87
C ALA A 439 19.15 -2.54 -2.02
N LEU A 440 19.89 -2.37 -0.91
CA LEU A 440 21.32 -2.07 -0.95
C LEU A 440 22.10 -3.16 -1.68
N ARG A 441 21.79 -4.44 -1.41
CA ARG A 441 22.44 -5.57 -2.08
C ARG A 441 22.17 -5.57 -3.58
N ALA A 442 20.94 -5.30 -3.99
CA ALA A 442 20.61 -5.17 -5.41
C ALA A 442 21.39 -4.03 -6.08
N THR A 443 21.52 -2.88 -5.40
CA THR A 443 22.33 -1.74 -5.87
C THR A 443 23.81 -2.10 -6.02
N LEU A 444 24.41 -2.76 -5.03
CA LEU A 444 25.82 -3.19 -5.09
C LEU A 444 26.05 -4.16 -6.25
N LEU A 445 25.13 -5.10 -6.46
CA LEU A 445 25.18 -6.06 -7.56
C LEU A 445 25.08 -5.37 -8.93
N GLU A 446 24.22 -4.35 -9.08
CA GLU A 446 24.08 -3.56 -10.30
C GLU A 446 25.40 -2.85 -10.67
N HIS A 447 26.15 -2.39 -9.66
CA HIS A 447 27.48 -1.81 -9.81
C HIS A 447 28.59 -2.88 -9.92
N LYS A 448 28.22 -4.13 -10.26
CA LYS A 448 29.12 -5.28 -10.47
C LYS A 448 29.95 -5.66 -9.23
N LYS A 449 29.52 -5.28 -8.03
CA LYS A 449 30.11 -5.75 -6.78
C LYS A 449 29.40 -7.02 -6.33
N TYR A 450 30.03 -8.16 -6.60
CA TYR A 450 29.53 -9.46 -6.18
C TYR A 450 29.94 -9.73 -4.72
N ILE A 451 28.95 -9.79 -3.84
CA ILE A 451 29.12 -10.14 -2.42
C ILE A 451 28.11 -11.27 -2.13
N SER A 452 28.61 -12.42 -1.69
CA SER A 452 27.75 -13.55 -1.31
C SER A 452 26.90 -13.23 -0.08
N ASP A 453 25.83 -14.02 0.16
CA ASP A 453 24.97 -13.86 1.34
C ASP A 453 25.78 -13.89 2.64
N TYR A 454 26.69 -14.86 2.76
CA TYR A 454 27.53 -15.03 3.93
C TYR A 454 28.49 -13.84 4.12
N GLU A 455 29.16 -13.40 3.05
CA GLU A 455 30.05 -12.25 3.11
C GLU A 455 29.29 -11.00 3.53
N PHE A 456 28.12 -10.75 2.94
CA PHE A 456 27.33 -9.56 3.25
C PHE A 456 26.86 -9.57 4.71
N GLN A 457 26.38 -10.72 5.22
CA GLN A 457 25.99 -10.86 6.62
C GLN A 457 27.16 -10.71 7.59
N SER A 458 28.38 -11.05 7.17
CA SER A 458 29.59 -10.89 7.97
C SER A 458 30.15 -9.47 7.99
N LEU A 459 29.69 -8.58 7.09
CA LEU A 459 30.18 -7.21 7.02
C LEU A 459 29.75 -6.42 8.25
N THR A 460 30.74 -5.81 8.91
CA THR A 460 30.46 -4.75 9.88
C THR A 460 29.93 -3.50 9.17
N MET A 461 29.31 -2.59 9.91
CA MET A 461 28.90 -1.29 9.36
C MET A 461 30.07 -0.55 8.68
N ASP A 462 31.27 -0.61 9.26
CA ASP A 462 32.44 0.01 8.64
C ASP A 462 32.92 -0.73 7.38
N GLY A 463 32.79 -2.05 7.35
CA GLY A 463 33.01 -2.84 6.13
C GLY A 463 32.05 -2.43 5.01
N LEU A 464 30.76 -2.31 5.33
CA LEU A 464 29.74 -1.88 4.37
C LEU A 464 30.01 -0.47 3.82
N LYS A 465 30.38 0.48 4.70
CA LYS A 465 30.76 1.84 4.29
C LYS A 465 31.94 1.84 3.31
N LYS A 466 32.97 1.03 3.57
CA LYS A 466 34.13 0.88 2.68
C LYS A 466 33.74 0.35 1.30
N GLU A 467 32.84 -0.63 1.26
CA GLU A 467 32.35 -1.18 -0.02
C GLU A 467 31.58 -0.14 -0.84
N ILE A 468 30.73 0.66 -0.20
CA ILE A 468 30.01 1.75 -0.87
C ILE A 468 31.00 2.81 -1.40
N PHE A 469 31.97 3.23 -0.58
CA PHE A 469 32.97 4.21 -1.02
C PHE A 469 33.81 3.69 -2.19
N ALA A 470 34.21 2.43 -2.18
CA ALA A 470 34.98 1.84 -3.28
C ALA A 470 34.25 1.92 -4.63
N ILE A 471 32.91 1.82 -4.63
CA ILE A 471 32.09 1.99 -5.84
C ILE A 471 32.11 3.45 -6.29
N ILE A 472 31.79 4.38 -5.37
CA ILE A 472 31.72 5.81 -5.67
C ILE A 472 33.07 6.35 -6.17
N GLU A 473 34.17 5.97 -5.53
CA GLU A 473 35.52 6.37 -5.91
C GLU A 473 35.99 5.70 -7.22
N GLY A 474 35.64 4.43 -7.41
CA GLY A 474 35.98 3.66 -8.62
C GLY A 474 35.35 4.25 -9.88
N GLU A 475 34.07 4.64 -9.81
CA GLU A 475 33.38 5.33 -10.91
C GLU A 475 33.89 6.77 -11.08
N GLY A 476 34.18 7.45 -9.97
CA GLY A 476 34.79 8.79 -9.95
C GLY A 476 36.15 8.88 -10.63
N ALA A 477 36.98 7.85 -10.53
CA ALA A 477 38.29 7.82 -11.17
C ALA A 477 38.23 7.60 -12.70
N ALA A 478 37.14 7.01 -13.20
CA ALA A 478 36.98 6.68 -14.62
C ALA A 478 36.44 7.85 -15.46
N THR A 479 35.65 8.72 -14.85
CA THR A 479 35.01 9.87 -15.51
C THR A 479 35.25 11.13 -14.67
N ASN A 480 35.78 12.20 -15.26
CA ASN A 480 36.14 13.47 -14.58
C ASN A 480 34.92 14.28 -14.03
N SER A 481 33.86 13.61 -13.60
CA SER A 481 32.61 14.16 -13.07
C SER A 481 32.69 14.35 -11.54
N SER A 482 31.85 15.23 -10.98
CA SER A 482 31.83 15.52 -9.54
C SER A 482 31.33 14.33 -8.70
N THR A 483 31.89 14.10 -7.51
CA THR A 483 31.47 13.09 -6.52
C THR A 483 29.95 13.06 -6.25
N VAL A 484 29.29 14.23 -6.28
CA VAL A 484 27.83 14.37 -6.14
C VAL A 484 27.08 13.54 -7.19
N TYR A 485 27.54 13.55 -8.44
CA TYR A 485 26.85 12.87 -9.55
C TYR A 485 26.76 11.35 -9.29
N TYR A 486 27.86 10.73 -8.85
CA TYR A 486 27.89 9.30 -8.54
C TYR A 486 27.03 8.95 -7.34
N TRP A 487 27.05 9.79 -6.29
CA TRP A 487 26.15 9.59 -5.15
C TRP A 487 24.68 9.68 -5.55
N ARG A 488 24.32 10.64 -6.40
CA ARG A 488 22.96 10.75 -6.92
C ARG A 488 22.58 9.52 -7.73
N SER A 489 23.43 9.12 -8.67
CA SER A 489 23.24 7.90 -9.46
C SER A 489 23.02 6.67 -8.56
N PHE A 490 23.94 6.43 -7.62
CA PHE A 490 23.85 5.33 -6.66
C PHE A 490 22.55 5.38 -5.86
N CYS A 491 22.16 6.56 -5.37
CA CYS A 491 20.92 6.75 -4.62
C CYS A 491 19.67 6.59 -5.48
N THR A 492 19.69 6.99 -6.75
CA THR A 492 18.60 6.72 -7.71
C THR A 492 18.43 5.20 -7.91
N HIS A 493 19.53 4.48 -8.12
CA HIS A 493 19.53 3.01 -8.24
C HIS A 493 19.04 2.34 -6.94
N PHE A 494 19.50 2.82 -5.78
CA PHE A 494 19.03 2.36 -4.47
C PHE A 494 17.53 2.60 -4.28
N LEU A 495 17.04 3.82 -4.50
CA LEU A 495 15.62 4.16 -4.36
C LEU A 495 14.75 3.29 -5.29
N ARG A 496 15.18 3.10 -6.53
CA ARG A 496 14.48 2.20 -7.48
C ARG A 496 14.36 0.79 -6.92
N HIS A 497 15.45 0.24 -6.38
CA HIS A 497 15.44 -1.08 -5.76
C HIS A 497 14.65 -1.11 -4.45
N TRP A 498 14.65 -0.04 -3.68
CA TRP A 498 13.85 0.12 -2.48
C TRP A 498 12.36 0.05 -2.83
N CYS A 499 11.88 0.83 -3.79
CA CYS A 499 10.46 0.81 -4.19
C CYS A 499 10.04 -0.55 -4.77
N GLN A 500 10.91 -1.23 -5.53
CA GLN A 500 10.66 -2.58 -6.05
C GLN A 500 10.55 -3.65 -4.95
N ASN A 501 11.29 -3.49 -3.85
CA ASN A 501 11.26 -4.42 -2.72
C ASN A 501 10.18 -4.05 -1.68
N SER A 502 9.66 -2.84 -1.76
CA SER A 502 8.64 -2.31 -0.86
C SER A 502 7.27 -2.15 -1.54
N THR A 503 7.06 -2.65 -2.76
CA THR A 503 5.80 -2.49 -3.50
C THR A 503 4.55 -2.84 -2.66
N PRO A 504 3.57 -1.94 -2.50
CA PRO A 504 2.31 -2.22 -1.83
C PRO A 504 1.49 -3.29 -2.57
N TYR A 505 1.03 -4.30 -1.84
CA TYR A 505 0.14 -5.35 -2.37
C TYR A 505 -1.33 -5.13 -1.99
N GLY A 506 -1.57 -4.36 -0.93
CA GLY A 506 -2.90 -4.04 -0.44
C GLY A 506 -2.81 -3.44 0.97
N PHE A 507 -3.96 -3.17 1.58
CA PHE A 507 -4.02 -2.64 2.94
C PHE A 507 -5.21 -3.22 3.71
N PHE A 508 -5.25 -2.99 5.01
CA PHE A 508 -6.34 -3.41 5.87
C PHE A 508 -6.80 -2.27 6.78
N VAL A 509 -8.08 -2.34 7.15
CA VAL A 509 -8.72 -1.40 8.08
C VAL A 509 -9.40 -2.23 9.17
N ASP A 510 -9.04 -1.95 10.42
CA ASP A 510 -9.73 -2.44 11.61
C ASP A 510 -10.42 -1.26 12.30
N SER A 511 -11.66 -0.98 11.88
CA SER A 511 -12.46 0.12 12.40
C SER A 511 -12.77 0.00 13.89
N SER A 512 -12.69 -1.20 14.47
CA SER A 512 -12.94 -1.38 15.90
C SER A 512 -11.78 -0.96 16.80
N GLN A 513 -10.62 -0.65 16.23
CA GLN A 513 -9.46 -0.06 16.93
C GLN A 513 -8.90 1.16 16.21
N ASN A 514 -9.55 1.63 15.13
CA ASN A 514 -9.06 2.69 14.24
C ASN A 514 -7.63 2.42 13.74
N VAL A 515 -7.35 1.16 13.34
CA VAL A 515 -6.04 0.77 12.83
C VAL A 515 -6.12 0.61 11.32
N VAL A 516 -5.21 1.27 10.62
CA VAL A 516 -4.99 1.08 9.19
C VAL A 516 -3.56 0.61 8.98
N GLY A 517 -3.38 -0.47 8.22
CA GLY A 517 -2.06 -1.01 7.93
C GLY A 517 -1.86 -1.31 6.46
N LEU A 518 -0.65 -1.10 5.96
CA LEU A 518 -0.24 -1.37 4.60
C LEU A 518 0.54 -2.67 4.54
N ILE A 519 0.21 -3.52 3.57
CA ILE A 519 0.91 -4.78 3.32
C ILE A 519 1.77 -4.59 2.08
N ARG A 520 3.08 -4.55 2.28
CA ARG A 520 4.08 -4.43 1.22
C ARG A 520 4.65 -5.81 0.88
N LYS A 521 5.32 -5.89 -0.27
CA LYS A 521 5.97 -7.10 -0.78
C LYS A 521 6.78 -7.81 0.31
N ASN A 522 7.66 -7.09 1.00
CA ASN A 522 8.53 -7.67 2.02
C ASN A 522 8.26 -7.19 3.45
N SER A 523 7.40 -6.20 3.66
CA SER A 523 7.21 -5.57 4.98
C SER A 523 5.75 -5.25 5.29
N VAL A 524 5.48 -4.84 6.53
CA VAL A 524 4.18 -4.36 7.00
C VAL A 524 4.37 -3.05 7.73
N SER A 525 3.47 -2.11 7.51
CA SER A 525 3.47 -0.80 8.15
C SER A 525 2.08 -0.41 8.63
N LEU A 526 2.02 0.58 9.51
CA LEU A 526 0.79 1.13 10.08
C LEU A 526 0.71 2.61 9.76
N PHE A 527 -0.50 3.17 9.75
CA PHE A 527 -0.69 4.62 9.67
C PHE A 527 -0.97 5.20 11.03
N ARG A 528 -0.37 6.37 11.29
CA ARG A 528 -0.73 7.22 12.42
C ARG A 528 -1.13 8.60 11.93
N SER A 529 -1.93 9.29 12.72
CA SER A 529 -2.19 10.71 12.52
C SER A 529 -0.91 11.53 12.68
N LEU A 530 -0.90 12.72 12.07
CA LEU A 530 0.16 13.70 12.30
C LEU A 530 0.12 14.19 13.75
N GLU A 531 1.28 14.39 14.37
CA GLU A 531 1.40 14.86 15.75
C GLU A 531 2.13 16.20 15.86
N GLY A 532 1.62 17.10 16.72
CA GLY A 532 2.29 18.35 17.10
C GLY A 532 2.79 19.18 15.91
N ILE A 533 4.11 19.27 15.76
CA ILE A 533 4.74 20.07 14.69
C ILE A 533 4.52 19.50 13.29
N GLU A 534 4.22 18.21 13.14
CA GLU A 534 3.97 17.61 11.83
C GLU A 534 2.68 18.13 11.20
N GLN A 535 1.67 18.43 12.02
CA GLN A 535 0.43 19.08 11.57
C GLN A 535 0.71 20.45 10.96
N LEU A 536 1.76 21.14 11.43
CA LEU A 536 2.17 22.44 10.90
C LEU A 536 2.96 22.33 9.60
N ILE A 537 3.78 21.28 9.46
CA ILE A 537 4.66 21.09 8.31
C ILE A 537 3.89 20.44 7.14
N TYR A 538 3.03 19.46 7.44
CA TYR A 538 2.39 18.59 6.46
C TYR A 538 0.85 18.67 6.44
N GLY A 539 0.22 19.31 7.43
CA GLY A 539 -1.24 19.30 7.61
C GLY A 539 -2.01 20.36 6.81
N PHE A 540 -3.34 20.36 6.98
CA PHE A 540 -4.28 21.13 6.17
C PHE A 540 -4.31 22.59 6.61
N SER A 541 -4.01 23.50 5.68
CA SER A 541 -3.98 24.95 5.93
C SER A 541 -5.30 25.51 6.49
N ASP A 542 -6.45 24.93 6.19
CA ASP A 542 -7.74 25.46 6.67
C ASP A 542 -8.11 24.96 8.09
N GLU A 543 -7.39 23.98 8.63
CA GLU A 543 -7.58 23.48 10.01
C GLU A 543 -6.77 24.23 11.07
N PHE A 544 -6.11 25.35 10.75
CA PHE A 544 -5.47 26.20 11.77
C PHE A 544 -6.49 26.69 12.84
N ASN A 545 -7.78 26.76 12.51
CA ASN A 545 -8.85 27.04 13.48
C ASN A 545 -9.24 25.80 14.33
N TYR A 546 -9.00 24.58 13.85
CA TYR A 546 -9.21 23.32 14.56
C TYR A 546 -8.04 22.95 15.50
N MET A 547 -6.86 23.52 15.30
CA MET A 547 -5.75 23.33 16.26
C MET A 547 -6.01 24.01 17.62
N LYS A 548 -6.97 24.95 17.70
CA LYS A 548 -7.53 25.45 18.97
C LYS A 548 -8.36 24.38 19.71
N SER A 549 -8.89 23.36 19.02
CA SER A 549 -9.71 22.29 19.61
C SER A 549 -8.98 20.96 19.82
N SER A 550 -7.81 20.73 19.20
CA SER A 550 -7.03 19.49 19.34
C SER A 550 -6.24 19.36 20.65
N GLY A 551 -6.38 20.31 21.58
CA GLY A 551 -5.80 20.18 22.91
C GLY A 551 -4.29 20.40 22.97
N MET A 552 -3.68 21.02 21.95
CA MET A 552 -2.33 21.57 22.05
C MET A 552 -2.36 22.80 22.98
N SER A 553 -2.61 22.57 24.28
CA SER A 553 -2.39 23.57 25.32
C SER A 553 -0.88 23.75 25.43
N LEU A 554 -0.31 24.61 24.59
CA LEU A 554 0.93 25.29 24.96
C LEU A 554 0.66 25.86 26.34
N GLN A 555 1.36 25.31 27.34
CA GLN A 555 1.28 25.80 28.72
C GLN A 555 1.36 27.32 28.70
N ASP A 556 0.56 27.96 29.55
CA ASP A 556 0.41 29.42 29.72
C ASP A 556 1.73 30.08 30.16
N ASN A 557 2.77 29.98 29.32
CA ASN A 557 4.10 30.54 29.49
C ASN A 557 4.19 31.94 28.90
N GLY A 558 3.04 32.60 28.70
CA GLY A 558 2.97 33.97 28.22
C GLY A 558 3.25 34.17 26.72
N ILE A 559 3.35 33.09 25.92
CA ILE A 559 3.47 33.20 24.46
C ILE A 559 2.09 33.04 23.81
N ASP A 560 1.60 34.06 23.09
CA ASP A 560 0.37 33.95 22.30
C ASP A 560 0.56 32.87 21.23
N PRO A 561 -0.22 31.77 21.26
CA PRO A 561 -0.12 30.69 20.29
C PRO A 561 -0.29 31.19 18.85
N GLU A 562 -1.05 32.26 18.61
CA GLU A 562 -1.22 32.82 17.28
C GLU A 562 0.06 33.43 16.71
N VAL A 563 0.91 34.04 17.55
CA VAL A 563 2.22 34.57 17.13
C VAL A 563 3.18 33.43 16.85
N LEU A 564 3.19 32.39 17.70
CA LEU A 564 4.02 31.21 17.48
C LEU A 564 3.68 30.51 16.16
N PHE A 565 2.40 30.42 15.79
CA PHE A 565 1.99 29.82 14.52
C PHE A 565 2.46 30.61 13.31
N GLU A 566 2.42 31.96 13.36
CA GLU A 566 2.97 32.76 12.27
C GLU A 566 4.50 32.62 12.16
N VAL A 567 5.22 32.49 13.29
CA VAL A 567 6.66 32.18 13.29
C VAL A 567 6.93 30.85 12.60
N LEU A 568 6.18 29.80 12.97
CA LEU A 568 6.33 28.47 12.39
C LEU A 568 5.98 28.44 10.90
N ARG A 569 4.99 29.22 10.45
CA ARG A 569 4.68 29.41 9.03
C ARG A 569 5.85 30.05 8.28
N CYS A 570 6.45 31.10 8.85
CA CYS A 570 7.66 31.71 8.28
C CYS A 570 8.81 30.69 8.18
N MET A 571 9.04 29.90 9.22
CA MET A 571 10.04 28.83 9.22
C MET A 571 9.76 27.77 8.15
N SER A 572 8.49 27.40 7.96
CA SER A 572 8.09 26.44 6.92
C SER A 572 8.42 26.93 5.51
N HIS A 573 8.17 28.22 5.22
CA HIS A 573 8.54 28.80 3.93
C HIS A 573 10.05 28.80 3.71
N ILE A 574 10.83 29.15 4.74
CA ILE A 574 12.30 29.11 4.70
C ILE A 574 12.79 27.67 4.44
N SER A 575 12.26 26.70 5.21
CA SER A 575 12.63 25.30 5.08
C SER A 575 12.30 24.75 3.70
N HIS A 576 11.11 25.03 3.17
CA HIS A 576 10.69 24.58 1.84
C HIS A 576 11.56 25.17 0.73
N GLN A 577 11.94 26.45 0.85
CA GLN A 577 12.84 27.09 -0.11
C GLN A 577 14.26 26.51 -0.04
N LEU A 578 14.79 26.27 1.16
CA LEU A 578 16.14 25.72 1.33
C LEU A 578 16.27 24.24 0.95
N GLY A 579 15.20 23.46 1.13
CA GLY A 579 15.17 22.04 0.84
C GLY A 579 15.91 21.17 1.87
N PRO A 580 15.75 19.84 1.78
CA PRO A 580 16.34 18.88 2.70
C PRO A 580 17.88 18.87 2.63
N ALA A 581 18.49 19.18 1.48
CA ALA A 581 19.95 19.22 1.34
C ALA A 581 20.61 20.26 2.27
N ALA A 582 20.00 21.44 2.39
CA ALA A 582 20.49 22.50 3.28
C ALA A 582 20.45 22.08 4.76
N SER A 583 19.35 21.46 5.19
CA SER A 583 19.21 20.96 6.57
C SER A 583 20.24 19.87 6.88
N ALA A 584 20.48 18.97 5.91
CA ALA A 584 21.46 17.91 6.05
C ALA A 584 22.89 18.46 6.14
N LEU A 585 23.25 19.41 5.25
CA LEU A 585 24.54 20.06 5.24
C LEU A 585 24.83 20.77 6.57
N TYR A 586 23.87 21.53 7.08
CA TYR A 586 24.01 22.20 8.38
C TYR A 586 24.18 21.19 9.51
N TYR A 587 23.36 20.13 9.57
CA TYR A 587 23.48 19.08 10.56
C TYR A 587 24.83 18.36 10.53
N GLU A 588 25.34 18.04 9.34
CA GLU A 588 26.63 17.39 9.19
C GLU A 588 27.78 18.28 9.68
N SER A 589 27.70 19.60 9.46
CA SER A 589 28.71 20.54 9.99
C SER A 589 28.79 20.60 11.51
N LEU A 590 27.67 20.31 12.19
CA LEU A 590 27.63 20.26 13.65
C LEU A 590 28.30 18.99 14.19
N ILE A 591 28.25 17.89 13.44
CA ILE A 591 28.79 16.59 13.86
C ILE A 591 30.24 16.42 13.42
N ASN A 592 30.52 16.84 12.19
CA ASN A 592 31.82 16.80 11.54
C ASN A 592 32.20 18.25 11.17
N PRO A 593 32.81 19.03 12.09
CA PRO A 593 33.12 20.44 11.91
C PRO A 593 34.36 20.63 11.02
N ILE A 594 34.36 19.98 9.86
CA ILE A 594 35.33 20.16 8.78
C ILE A 594 35.13 21.56 8.16
N ILE A 595 33.88 22.03 8.13
CA ILE A 595 33.47 23.37 7.72
C ILE A 595 32.76 24.03 8.90
N SER A 596 32.99 25.32 9.13
CA SER A 596 32.31 26.07 10.17
C SER A 596 30.80 26.13 9.89
N SER A 597 29.99 25.89 10.91
CA SER A 597 28.53 26.03 10.82
C SER A 597 28.11 27.48 10.54
N GLU A 598 28.93 28.47 10.94
CA GLU A 598 28.72 29.88 10.61
C GLU A 598 28.92 30.16 9.12
N ASP A 599 29.92 29.54 8.50
CA ASP A 599 30.18 29.69 7.06
C ASP A 599 29.00 29.14 6.25
N ILE A 600 28.50 27.96 6.63
CA ILE A 600 27.32 27.35 6.02
C ILE A 600 26.10 28.24 6.20
N MET A 601 25.84 28.74 7.42
CA MET A 601 24.72 29.63 7.69
C MET A 601 24.78 30.89 6.81
N SER A 602 25.96 31.50 6.69
CA SER A 602 26.16 32.69 5.84
C SER A 602 25.80 32.42 4.38
N GLN A 603 26.06 31.22 3.89
CA GLN A 603 25.77 30.83 2.53
C GLN A 603 24.30 30.48 2.32
N LEU A 604 23.66 29.79 3.27
CA LEU A 604 22.22 29.55 3.25
C LEU A 604 21.44 30.87 3.23
N LEU A 605 21.87 31.87 4.00
CA LEU A 605 21.29 33.22 3.98
C LEU A 605 21.43 33.88 2.60
N LYS A 606 22.60 33.81 1.97
CA LYS A 606 22.79 34.33 0.59
C LYS A 606 21.89 33.62 -0.42
N ILE A 607 21.66 32.32 -0.27
CA ILE A 607 20.76 31.56 -1.15
C ILE A 607 19.32 32.03 -0.95
N LEU A 608 18.88 32.28 0.28
CA LEU A 608 17.57 32.86 0.57
C LEU A 608 17.42 34.29 0.02
N GLU A 609 18.47 35.10 0.04
CA GLU A 609 18.45 36.47 -0.50
C GLU A 609 18.44 36.50 -2.03
N ALA A 610 19.36 35.76 -2.66
CA ALA A 610 19.59 35.82 -4.10
C ALA A 610 18.72 34.84 -4.89
N GLY A 611 18.16 33.81 -4.24
CA GLY A 611 17.41 32.71 -4.86
C GLY A 611 18.20 31.85 -5.85
N TYR A 612 19.49 32.12 -6.00
CA TYR A 612 20.36 31.56 -7.01
C TYR A 612 21.83 31.69 -6.60
N CYS A 613 22.63 30.65 -6.89
CA CYS A 613 24.07 30.66 -6.70
C CYS A 613 24.79 31.06 -8.01
N PRO A 614 25.74 32.02 -8.01
CA PRO A 614 26.28 32.64 -9.23
C PRO A 614 27.03 31.76 -10.25
N SER A 615 27.36 30.49 -9.97
CA SER A 615 28.21 29.68 -10.87
C SER A 615 27.42 28.91 -11.94
N VAL A 616 26.83 29.62 -12.91
CA VAL A 616 26.15 29.02 -14.09
C VAL A 616 27.09 28.08 -14.87
N THR A 617 28.39 28.34 -14.83
CA THR A 617 29.41 27.68 -15.66
C THR A 617 29.63 26.20 -15.30
N SER A 618 29.55 25.82 -14.03
CA SER A 618 29.70 24.42 -13.59
C SER A 618 28.46 23.58 -13.90
N LEU A 619 27.27 24.17 -13.76
CA LEU A 619 25.99 23.51 -14.06
C LEU A 619 25.85 23.21 -15.57
N ILE A 620 26.21 24.17 -16.44
CA ILE A 620 26.19 23.97 -17.90
C ILE A 620 27.12 22.82 -18.32
N GLN A 621 28.28 22.67 -17.68
CA GLN A 621 29.22 21.58 -17.97
C GLN A 621 28.69 20.20 -17.56
N GLN A 622 27.80 20.13 -16.57
CA GLN A 622 27.29 18.86 -16.03
C GLN A 622 26.01 18.36 -16.69
N ILE A 623 25.07 19.25 -17.00
CA ILE A 623 23.73 18.87 -17.49
C ILE A 623 23.37 19.48 -18.86
N GLY A 624 24.28 20.25 -19.47
CA GLY A 624 24.06 20.91 -20.76
C GLY A 624 23.31 22.25 -20.63
N VAL A 625 23.33 23.02 -21.72
CA VAL A 625 22.84 24.42 -21.75
C VAL A 625 21.32 24.50 -21.51
N ASP A 626 20.55 23.64 -22.18
CA ASP A 626 19.08 23.70 -22.15
C ASP A 626 18.52 23.31 -20.77
N ALA A 627 19.01 22.21 -20.19
CA ALA A 627 18.59 21.76 -18.86
C ALA A 627 19.04 22.73 -17.76
N ALA A 628 20.23 23.35 -17.90
CA ALA A 628 20.69 24.39 -16.98
C ALA A 628 19.79 25.64 -17.04
N TRP A 629 19.30 26.00 -18.23
CA TRP A 629 18.36 27.12 -18.40
C TRP A 629 17.00 26.84 -17.78
N GLU A 630 16.45 25.63 -17.98
CA GLU A 630 15.18 25.21 -17.38
C GLU A 630 15.25 25.23 -15.85
N LYS A 631 16.31 24.65 -15.26
CA LYS A 631 16.52 24.70 -13.81
C LYS A 631 16.63 26.12 -13.28
N LYS A 632 17.33 26.99 -13.99
CA LYS A 632 17.43 28.41 -13.63
C LYS A 632 16.05 29.09 -13.63
N GLN A 633 15.23 28.83 -14.63
CA GLN A 633 13.88 29.38 -14.71
C GLN A 633 13.00 28.89 -13.54
N THR A 634 13.11 27.61 -13.18
CA THR A 634 12.42 27.02 -12.04
C THR A 634 12.87 27.63 -10.71
N ALA A 635 14.18 27.82 -10.50
CA ALA A 635 14.73 28.49 -9.31
C ALA A 635 14.21 29.94 -9.17
N HIS A 636 14.20 30.71 -10.27
CA HIS A 636 13.61 32.07 -10.27
C HIS A 636 12.10 32.09 -9.99
N ARG A 637 11.38 31.05 -10.41
CA ARG A 637 9.95 30.91 -10.09
C ARG A 637 9.77 30.59 -8.61
N SER A 638 10.56 29.68 -8.06
CA SER A 638 10.55 29.33 -6.64
C SER A 638 10.88 30.54 -5.76
N GLN A 639 11.95 31.29 -6.08
CA GLN A 639 12.35 32.46 -5.30
C GLN A 639 11.26 33.55 -5.26
N ARG A 640 10.61 33.81 -6.40
CA ARG A 640 9.51 34.79 -6.43
C ARG A 640 8.32 34.35 -5.58
N LYS A 641 7.99 33.06 -5.63
CA LYS A 641 6.94 32.47 -4.78
C LYS A 641 7.33 32.61 -3.30
N PHE A 642 8.53 32.17 -2.93
CA PHE A 642 9.06 32.30 -1.57
C PHE A 642 9.03 33.73 -1.06
N ALA A 643 9.51 34.72 -1.83
CA ALA A 643 9.52 36.11 -1.44
C ALA A 643 8.12 36.68 -1.17
N VAL A 644 7.12 36.26 -1.95
CA VAL A 644 5.72 36.64 -1.72
C VAL A 644 5.18 35.96 -0.47
N ASP A 645 5.35 34.65 -0.36
CA ASP A 645 4.84 33.84 0.76
C ASP A 645 5.43 34.28 2.10
N ILE A 646 6.75 34.54 2.16
CA ILE A 646 7.41 35.00 3.37
C ILE A 646 7.01 36.44 3.73
N LEU A 647 6.81 37.33 2.75
CA LEU A 647 6.36 38.69 3.00
C LEU A 647 4.95 38.71 3.60
N VAL A 648 4.05 37.89 3.05
CA VAL A 648 2.67 37.73 3.56
C VAL A 648 2.69 37.20 5.00
N SER A 649 3.46 36.14 5.25
CA SER A 649 3.57 35.53 6.57
C SER A 649 4.25 36.46 7.59
N LEU A 650 5.29 37.22 7.21
CA LEU A 650 5.92 38.22 8.07
C LEU A 650 5.00 39.39 8.38
N ASN A 651 4.20 39.87 7.41
CA ASN A 651 3.23 40.93 7.65
C ASN A 651 2.13 40.47 8.62
N SER A 652 1.65 39.23 8.45
CA SER A 652 0.73 38.58 9.39
C SER A 652 1.34 38.50 10.80
N LEU A 653 2.58 38.01 10.91
CA LEU A 653 3.33 37.95 12.16
C LEU A 653 3.44 39.33 12.83
N CYS A 654 3.86 40.35 12.09
CA CYS A 654 3.98 41.73 12.59
C CYS A 654 2.63 42.27 13.09
N SER A 655 1.53 42.01 12.37
CA SER A 655 0.19 42.47 12.76
C SER A 655 -0.31 41.80 14.05
N LYS A 656 0.01 40.52 14.26
CA LYS A 656 -0.38 39.80 15.48
C LYS A 656 0.53 40.13 16.66
N ALA A 657 1.84 40.24 16.42
CA ALA A 657 2.82 40.62 17.43
C ALA A 657 2.65 42.06 17.93
N THR A 658 2.18 42.99 17.09
CA THR A 658 1.90 44.38 17.52
C THR A 658 0.68 44.50 18.43
N ASN A 659 -0.24 43.53 18.37
CA ASN A 659 -1.36 43.42 19.31
C ASN A 659 -0.98 42.70 20.61
N TRP A 660 0.29 42.33 20.80
CA TRP A 660 0.78 41.73 22.03
C TRP A 660 0.76 42.76 23.16
N PRO A 661 -0.07 42.59 24.20
CA PRO A 661 -0.12 43.55 25.28
C PRO A 661 1.20 43.52 26.05
N LEU A 662 1.96 44.62 25.99
CA LEU A 662 3.17 44.92 26.78
C LEU A 662 2.95 44.88 28.32
N HIS A 663 1.73 44.56 28.79
CA HIS A 663 1.33 44.64 30.19
C HIS A 663 1.75 43.46 31.08
N LYS A 664 2.51 42.47 30.59
CA LYS A 664 2.94 41.30 31.39
C LYS A 664 4.45 41.15 31.62
N LEU A 665 5.27 42.15 31.26
CA LEU A 665 6.71 42.17 31.55
C LEU A 665 7.09 42.96 32.83
N GLN A 666 6.10 43.38 33.63
CA GLN A 666 6.30 43.85 35.00
C GLN A 666 5.58 42.90 35.96
N GLY A 667 6.29 41.86 36.39
CA GLY A 667 5.89 40.91 37.42
C GLY A 667 7.13 40.25 37.98
#